data_AF-A0A8H4JHP4-F1
#
_entry.id   AF-A0A8H4JHP4-F1
#
_cell.length_a   1.000
_cell.length_b   1.000
_cell.length_c   1.000
_cell.angle_alpha   90.00
_cell.angle_beta   90.00
_cell.angle_gamma   90.00
#
_symmetry.space_group_name_H-M   'P 1'
#
loop_
_entity.id
_entity.type
_entity.pdbx_description
1 polymer ?
#
loop_
_entity_poly.entity_id
_entity_poly.type
_entity_poly.pdbx_seq_one_letter_code
_entity_poly.pdbx_strand_id
1 'polypeptide(L)'
;MSDADFETIKKLQQERNAASASNKGSRTFDVANQRVDDTKQKLTDSADSTLYDRDGADRFSGYHTSLPMGDDDEDMGDGDDTRRLVGQYTASREMIDEFARGGGVEEDDILAGKGEKSGRIVDRETDYQKRRFNRALTPTRADPFAENRQAGDSENGTSFREIMEARELEREEQRVLQAIKAKQEGKSGDDGDAQPMLTNGNVEAEATEASSTARKRKKRWDVSSAPAEDDTAEAGETAKPKRSRWDQAPAPGAELSKKRSRWDQAPSATPMGNTGLATPAHPSSAPTLPTTFGTDIGRNMPLSDEELDLLLPGESEGYKILEPPPGYEPVRAPAHKLMATPAPQSGFMMQDPEQVRFSGKPMPAEIPGVGDLQFFKAEDMAYFGKLTDGSDENALTVEELKERKIMRLLLKIKNGTPPMRKTALRQITDNARQFGAGPLFDQILPLLMEKTLEDQERHLLVKVIDRILYKLDDLVRPYVHKILVVIEPLLIDQDYYARVEGREIISNLSKAAGLATMISTMRPDIDHVDEYVRNTTARAFAVVASALGIPALLPFLRAVCRSKKSWQARHTGVKIVQQIPILMGCAVLPHLKGLVECIGPNLNDEQTKVRTVTSLAIAALAEASNPYGIESFDDILNPLWTGARKQRGKGLAGFLKAVGYIIPLMDEEYANYYTSQIMEILLREFSSPDEEMKKVVLKVVSQCAGTDGVTAGYLKEHVLDEFFKSFWVRRMALDKRNYRQVVETTVDIGQKVGVSEIVERIVNNLKDESEPYRKMTVETVEKIVASLGAADIGERLEERLVDGILHAFQEQSVEDIIMLNGFGSVVNALGTRCKPYIPQIVSTILWRLNNKSATVRQQAADLISRIAMVMKQCGEDALMGKLGVVLYEYLGEEYPEVLGSILGALRSIVTVVGIAQMQPPIKELLPRLTPILRNRHEKVQENTIDLVGRIADRGPESVNAREWMRICFELLDMLKAHKKGIRRAANNTFGFIAKAIGPQDVLATLLNNLRVQERQSRVNTAVAIGIVAETCAPFTVLPALMNEYRVPELNVQNGVLKSLSFLFEYIGEMAKDYVYAVTPLLEDALIDRDQVHRQTAASVVKHIALGVVGLGCEDAMVHLLNLLYPNLFETSPHVIDRIVEAIEAIRMAVGPGLVLNYVWAGLFHPARKVRTPYWRLYNDAYVQGADAMVPYYPNLDEDKMDRPELAIVL
;
A
#
# COMPACT_ATOMS: atom_id res chain seq x y z
N MET A 1 54.23 25.18 -33.71
CA MET A 1 54.60 23.81 -34.12
C MET A 1 54.94 23.86 -35.59
N SER A 2 56.07 23.29 -35.98
CA SER A 2 56.54 23.25 -37.37
C SER A 2 55.77 22.20 -38.18
N ASP A 3 55.77 22.28 -39.51
CA ASP A 3 55.08 21.30 -40.37
C ASP A 3 55.60 19.86 -40.14
N ALA A 4 56.86 19.72 -39.73
CA ALA A 4 57.46 18.45 -39.31
C ALA A 4 56.87 17.92 -37.99
N ASP A 5 56.48 18.80 -37.07
CA ASP A 5 55.78 18.42 -35.83
C ASP A 5 54.34 17.96 -36.14
N PHE A 6 53.73 18.53 -37.18
CA PHE A 6 52.38 18.15 -37.60
C PHE A 6 52.37 16.78 -38.31
N GLU A 7 53.37 16.50 -39.15
CA GLU A 7 53.54 15.19 -39.78
C GLU A 7 53.88 14.11 -38.77
N THR A 8 54.72 14.40 -37.77
CA THR A 8 55.03 13.44 -36.70
C THR A 8 53.83 13.15 -35.82
N ILE A 9 53.01 14.14 -35.47
CA ILE A 9 51.76 13.93 -34.72
C ILE A 9 50.77 13.10 -35.55
N LYS A 10 50.63 13.38 -36.85
CA LYS A 10 49.76 12.61 -37.75
C LYS A 10 50.21 11.15 -37.86
N LYS A 11 51.53 10.91 -37.91
CA LYS A 11 52.12 9.56 -37.96
C LYS A 11 51.91 8.80 -36.65
N LEU A 12 52.13 9.46 -35.51
CA LEU A 12 51.88 8.90 -34.17
C LEU A 12 50.38 8.60 -33.94
N GLN A 13 49.49 9.43 -34.48
CA GLN A 13 48.05 9.22 -34.38
C GLN A 13 47.58 8.06 -35.27
N GLN A 14 48.19 7.87 -36.44
CA GLN A 14 47.98 6.68 -37.28
C GLN A 14 48.53 5.40 -36.64
N GLU A 15 49.71 5.43 -36.03
CA GLU A 15 50.26 4.30 -35.27
C GLU A 15 49.41 3.95 -34.04
N ARG A 16 48.88 4.95 -33.34
CA ARG A 16 47.98 4.74 -32.20
C ARG A 16 46.65 4.12 -32.62
N ASN A 17 46.13 4.52 -33.79
CA ASN A 17 44.90 3.95 -34.36
C ASN A 17 45.12 2.53 -34.93
N ALA A 18 46.32 2.23 -35.43
CA ALA A 18 46.69 0.87 -35.83
C ALA A 18 46.89 -0.06 -34.61
N ALA A 19 47.48 0.43 -33.52
CA ALA A 19 47.64 -0.32 -32.27
C ALA A 19 46.32 -0.55 -31.51
N SER A 20 45.35 0.37 -31.61
CA SER A 20 44.01 0.16 -31.06
C SER A 20 43.20 -0.85 -31.87
N ALA A 21 43.43 -0.95 -33.18
CA ALA A 21 42.84 -1.97 -34.04
C ALA A 21 43.45 -3.37 -33.80
N SER A 22 44.75 -3.47 -33.48
CA SER A 22 45.39 -4.77 -33.20
C SER A 22 45.02 -5.36 -31.82
N ASN A 23 44.71 -4.52 -30.83
CA ASN A 23 44.32 -4.98 -29.48
C ASN A 23 42.86 -5.48 -29.37
N LYS A 24 42.02 -5.26 -30.40
CA LYS A 24 40.67 -5.86 -30.48
C LYS A 24 40.69 -7.28 -31.08
N GLY A 25 41.84 -7.79 -31.52
CA GLY A 25 41.95 -9.03 -32.28
C GLY A 25 42.59 -10.24 -31.59
N SER A 26 43.01 -10.20 -30.33
CA SER A 26 43.80 -11.31 -29.77
C SER A 26 43.47 -11.69 -28.33
N ARG A 27 42.27 -12.21 -28.08
CA ARG A 27 42.01 -13.27 -27.07
C ARG A 27 40.76 -14.08 -27.45
N THR A 28 40.88 -14.99 -28.41
CA THR A 28 40.04 -16.19 -28.52
C THR A 28 40.79 -17.25 -29.31
N PHE A 29 40.75 -18.47 -28.78
CA PHE A 29 41.53 -19.64 -29.20
C PHE A 29 41.11 -20.21 -30.58
N ASP A 30 42.06 -20.90 -31.22
CA ASP A 30 42.01 -21.56 -32.54
C ASP A 30 40.71 -22.33 -32.86
N VAL A 31 40.08 -21.97 -33.99
CA VAL A 31 38.82 -22.53 -34.52
C VAL A 31 39.04 -23.57 -35.64
N ALA A 32 40.27 -24.03 -35.88
CA ALA A 32 40.56 -24.91 -37.02
C ALA A 32 40.20 -26.39 -36.82
N ASN A 33 39.56 -26.80 -35.71
CA ASN A 33 39.41 -28.24 -35.41
C ASN A 33 38.13 -28.73 -34.71
N GLN A 34 37.00 -28.03 -34.82
CA GLN A 34 35.71 -28.61 -34.42
C GLN A 34 34.61 -28.37 -35.44
N ARG A 35 33.85 -29.44 -35.68
CA ARG A 35 32.82 -29.59 -36.69
C ARG A 35 31.65 -28.62 -36.44
N VAL A 36 31.06 -28.21 -37.56
CA VAL A 36 29.90 -27.33 -37.68
C VAL A 36 28.65 -28.02 -37.14
N ASP A 37 28.04 -27.46 -36.10
CA ASP A 37 26.63 -27.68 -35.71
C ASP A 37 25.94 -26.31 -35.68
N ASP A 38 24.98 -26.11 -36.59
CA ASP A 38 24.51 -24.82 -37.10
C ASP A 38 23.32 -24.21 -36.33
N THR A 39 23.17 -24.46 -35.01
CA THR A 39 21.88 -24.17 -34.33
C THR A 39 21.93 -23.32 -33.06
N LYS A 40 22.96 -22.48 -32.81
CA LYS A 40 22.93 -21.55 -31.65
C LYS A 40 23.55 -20.17 -31.91
N GLN A 41 22.70 -19.14 -31.90
CA GLN A 41 23.10 -17.73 -31.90
C GLN A 41 23.43 -17.27 -30.45
N LYS A 42 24.48 -16.45 -30.27
CA LYS A 42 24.87 -15.93 -28.96
C LYS A 42 24.01 -14.73 -28.58
N LEU A 43 23.62 -14.67 -27.30
CA LEU A 43 22.69 -13.70 -26.70
C LEU A 43 23.11 -12.22 -26.73
N THR A 44 24.22 -11.87 -27.38
CA THR A 44 24.78 -10.50 -27.43
C THR A 44 24.75 -9.87 -28.82
N ASP A 45 24.34 -10.61 -29.86
CA ASP A 45 24.23 -10.07 -31.22
C ASP A 45 22.79 -9.68 -31.55
N SER A 46 22.56 -8.39 -31.77
CA SER A 46 21.35 -7.83 -32.37
C SER A 46 21.36 -8.01 -33.89
N ALA A 47 20.29 -8.55 -34.47
CA ALA A 47 20.23 -9.06 -35.84
C ALA A 47 20.18 -8.01 -36.99
N ASP A 48 20.34 -6.70 -36.70
CA ASP A 48 20.06 -5.63 -37.67
C ASP A 48 21.23 -4.66 -37.91
N SER A 49 22.43 -5.19 -38.11
CA SER A 49 23.60 -4.37 -38.47
C SER A 49 23.71 -4.04 -39.97
N THR A 50 22.88 -4.62 -40.83
CA THR A 50 22.98 -4.44 -42.30
C THR A 50 22.06 -3.35 -42.85
N LEU A 51 21.07 -2.89 -42.07
CA LEU A 51 20.13 -1.84 -42.50
C LEU A 51 20.59 -0.42 -42.09
N TYR A 52 21.40 -0.29 -41.04
CA TYR A 52 21.87 0.98 -40.49
C TYR A 52 23.40 1.12 -40.51
N ASP A 53 24.05 0.67 -41.59
CA ASP A 53 25.46 0.95 -41.80
C ASP A 53 25.68 2.47 -41.94
N ARG A 54 26.32 3.04 -40.91
CA ARG A 54 26.37 4.48 -40.64
C ARG A 54 27.57 5.19 -41.29
N ASP A 55 28.27 4.55 -42.23
CA ASP A 55 29.51 5.08 -42.83
C ASP A 55 29.60 4.82 -44.36
N GLY A 56 28.64 5.37 -45.13
CA GLY A 56 28.70 5.41 -46.59
C GLY A 56 28.49 6.82 -47.14
N ALA A 57 29.56 7.45 -47.64
CA ALA A 57 29.63 8.89 -47.92
C ALA A 57 28.86 9.42 -49.17
N ASP A 58 28.11 8.58 -49.90
CA ASP A 58 27.59 8.96 -51.23
C ASP A 58 26.07 8.75 -51.47
N ARG A 59 25.25 8.59 -50.41
CA ARG A 59 23.80 8.29 -50.57
C ARG A 59 22.88 9.48 -50.91
N PHE A 60 23.35 10.73 -50.88
CA PHE A 60 22.49 11.92 -51.09
C PHE A 60 22.78 12.70 -52.39
N SER A 61 23.57 12.16 -53.31
CA SER A 61 23.96 12.83 -54.56
C SER A 61 22.84 12.95 -55.61
N GLY A 62 21.63 12.44 -55.34
CA GLY A 62 20.52 12.39 -56.30
C GLY A 62 19.15 12.90 -55.81
N TYR A 63 19.07 13.47 -54.60
CA TYR A 63 17.78 13.96 -54.06
C TYR A 63 17.67 15.48 -54.19
N HIS A 64 16.59 15.95 -54.83
CA HIS A 64 16.26 17.37 -54.94
C HIS A 64 15.99 17.98 -53.55
N THR A 65 16.77 18.99 -53.18
CA THR A 65 16.77 19.62 -51.84
C THR A 65 15.80 20.79 -51.67
N SER A 66 14.83 20.96 -52.57
CA SER A 66 13.65 21.82 -52.34
C SER A 66 12.63 21.70 -53.49
N LEU A 67 11.34 21.67 -53.15
CA LEU A 67 10.23 22.00 -54.05
C LEU A 67 9.15 22.80 -53.27
N PRO A 68 8.32 23.59 -53.98
CA PRO A 68 7.84 24.90 -53.56
C PRO A 68 6.51 24.89 -52.81
N MET A 69 6.25 25.95 -52.03
CA MET A 69 4.95 26.22 -51.40
C MET A 69 3.87 26.56 -52.43
N GLY A 70 2.63 26.10 -52.17
CA GLY A 70 1.40 26.56 -52.80
C GLY A 70 0.16 25.79 -52.33
N ASP A 71 -0.55 26.40 -51.38
CA ASP A 71 -1.97 26.34 -50.97
C ASP A 71 -2.87 25.09 -51.09
N ASP A 72 -3.68 24.99 -50.03
CA ASP A 72 -5.00 24.38 -49.84
C ASP A 72 -5.14 22.96 -49.21
N ASP A 73 -5.80 23.02 -48.04
CA ASP A 73 -6.65 22.08 -47.33
C ASP A 73 -6.07 20.97 -46.43
N GLU A 74 -6.56 21.08 -45.19
CA GLU A 74 -6.35 20.35 -43.96
C GLU A 74 -6.97 18.94 -44.01
N ASP A 75 -6.23 17.90 -43.60
CA ASP A 75 -6.80 16.82 -42.76
C ASP A 75 -5.71 15.89 -42.16
N MET A 76 -5.67 15.90 -40.82
CA MET A 76 -5.37 14.77 -39.91
C MET A 76 -4.08 13.95 -40.10
N GLY A 77 -3.02 14.38 -39.38
CA GLY A 77 -1.81 13.58 -39.11
C GLY A 77 -1.91 12.71 -37.85
N ASP A 78 -1.45 11.47 -38.00
CA ASP A 78 -1.50 10.33 -37.08
C ASP A 78 -1.23 10.61 -35.59
N GLY A 79 -2.23 10.31 -34.77
CA GLY A 79 -2.09 10.03 -33.35
C GLY A 79 -2.18 8.52 -33.13
N ASP A 80 -1.13 7.96 -32.52
CA ASP A 80 -0.97 6.56 -32.11
C ASP A 80 -2.17 6.05 -31.28
N ASP A 81 -3.11 5.36 -31.94
CA ASP A 81 -4.33 4.81 -31.36
C ASP A 81 -4.12 3.32 -31.00
N THR A 82 -3.27 3.03 -30.02
CA THR A 82 -3.12 1.68 -29.44
C THR A 82 -3.94 1.53 -28.15
N ARG A 83 -5.26 1.32 -28.33
CA ARG A 83 -6.19 0.92 -27.27
C ARG A 83 -5.89 -0.50 -26.77
N ARG A 84 -5.10 -0.63 -25.70
CA ARG A 84 -4.98 -1.88 -24.93
C ARG A 84 -6.17 -2.07 -24.00
N LEU A 85 -7.07 -2.98 -24.39
CA LEU A 85 -8.13 -3.57 -23.56
C LEU A 85 -7.58 -4.75 -22.75
N VAL A 86 -7.02 -4.49 -21.56
CA VAL A 86 -6.86 -5.52 -20.51
C VAL A 86 -7.34 -4.93 -19.19
N GLY A 87 -8.30 -5.62 -18.57
CA GLY A 87 -8.89 -5.25 -17.28
C GLY A 87 -7.83 -5.17 -16.19
N GLN A 88 -7.71 -3.99 -15.61
CA GLN A 88 -6.81 -3.65 -14.50
C GLN A 88 -7.23 -4.42 -13.23
N TYR A 89 -6.62 -5.58 -13.02
CA TYR A 89 -6.55 -6.27 -11.71
C TYR A 89 -5.11 -6.62 -11.34
N THR A 90 -4.16 -5.85 -11.85
CA THR A 90 -2.76 -5.84 -11.41
C THR A 90 -2.38 -4.39 -11.12
N ALA A 91 -1.64 -4.18 -10.04
CA ALA A 91 -1.12 -2.87 -9.63
C ALA A 91 -0.51 -2.12 -10.83
N SER A 92 -0.64 -0.79 -10.87
CA SER A 92 -0.09 0.04 -11.94
C SER A 92 1.40 -0.25 -12.12
N ARG A 93 1.91 -0.05 -13.34
CA ARG A 93 3.35 -0.23 -13.61
C ARG A 93 4.21 0.71 -12.73
N GLU A 94 3.65 1.84 -12.32
CA GLU A 94 4.22 2.73 -11.31
C GLU A 94 4.29 2.09 -9.92
N MET A 95 3.22 1.42 -9.43
CA MET A 95 3.29 0.63 -8.19
C MET A 95 4.30 -0.53 -8.31
N ILE A 96 4.37 -1.21 -9.46
CA ILE A 96 5.29 -2.33 -9.65
C ILE A 96 6.74 -1.84 -9.72
N ASP A 97 7.01 -0.72 -10.38
CA ASP A 97 8.34 -0.11 -10.46
C ASP A 97 8.75 0.54 -9.12
N GLU A 98 7.80 0.99 -8.31
CA GLU A 98 8.00 1.45 -6.92
C GLU A 98 8.32 0.28 -5.98
N PHE A 99 7.66 -0.88 -6.16
CA PHE A 99 8.01 -2.11 -5.43
C PHE A 99 9.29 -2.81 -5.96
N ALA A 100 9.65 -2.62 -7.23
CA ALA A 100 10.82 -3.22 -7.86
C ALA A 100 12.11 -2.41 -7.64
N ARG A 101 12.00 -1.08 -7.49
CA ARG A 101 13.05 -0.24 -6.93
C ARG A 101 13.07 -0.46 -5.43
N GLY A 102 13.80 -1.48 -4.98
CA GLY A 102 14.02 -1.81 -3.57
C GLY A 102 14.80 -0.74 -2.78
N GLY A 103 14.37 0.52 -2.84
CA GLY A 103 14.73 1.57 -1.91
C GLY A 103 13.53 1.82 -1.02
N GLY A 104 13.56 1.29 0.21
CA GLY A 104 12.50 1.47 1.19
C GLY A 104 12.23 2.95 1.43
N VAL A 105 11.13 3.43 0.86
CA VAL A 105 10.48 4.66 1.30
C VAL A 105 9.60 4.26 2.47
N GLU A 106 10.17 4.29 3.68
CA GLU A 106 9.37 4.43 4.90
C GLU A 106 8.76 5.83 4.86
N GLU A 107 7.62 5.95 4.17
CA GLU A 107 6.78 7.13 4.23
C GLU A 107 6.07 7.17 5.58
N ASP A 108 6.34 8.26 6.29
CA ASP A 108 5.89 8.62 7.62
C ASP A 108 4.41 8.28 7.91
N ASP A 109 4.18 7.41 8.89
CA ASP A 109 2.91 7.31 9.60
C ASP A 109 2.70 8.60 10.41
N ILE A 110 1.98 9.55 9.81
CA ILE A 110 1.65 10.87 10.39
C ILE A 110 0.74 10.72 11.64
N LEU A 111 0.26 9.51 11.95
CA LEU A 111 -0.45 9.21 13.21
C LEU A 111 0.45 8.77 14.37
N ALA A 112 1.77 8.63 14.21
CA ALA A 112 2.64 8.25 15.32
C ALA A 112 2.70 9.28 16.48
N GLY A 113 2.18 10.50 16.28
CA GLY A 113 2.15 11.58 17.28
C GLY A 113 0.91 11.64 18.18
N LYS A 114 -0.11 10.81 17.95
CA LYS A 114 -1.26 10.67 18.87
C LYS A 114 -1.41 9.19 19.19
N GLY A 115 -1.29 8.85 20.48
CA GLY A 115 -1.14 7.49 21.03
C GLY A 115 -2.25 6.46 20.76
N GLU A 116 -2.99 6.57 19.66
CA GLU A 116 -4.06 5.65 19.28
C GLU A 116 -3.55 4.34 18.65
N LYS A 117 -2.26 4.23 18.33
CA LYS A 117 -1.65 2.99 17.79
C LYS A 117 -0.42 2.48 18.55
N SER A 118 -0.22 2.83 19.81
CA SER A 118 0.76 2.12 20.65
C SER A 118 0.33 0.65 20.82
N GLY A 119 1.23 -0.32 20.63
CA GLY A 119 0.96 -1.74 20.87
C GLY A 119 0.68 -2.09 22.35
N ARG A 120 0.89 -1.13 23.27
CA ARG A 120 0.58 -1.28 24.69
C ARG A 120 -0.82 -0.76 24.97
N ILE A 121 -1.66 -1.63 25.54
CA ILE A 121 -3.06 -1.34 25.89
C ILE A 121 -3.18 -0.07 26.76
N VAL A 122 -2.21 0.19 27.64
CA VAL A 122 -2.18 1.33 28.57
C VAL A 122 -2.20 2.69 27.86
N ASP A 123 -1.59 2.79 26.68
CA ASP A 123 -1.47 4.06 25.96
C ASP A 123 -2.77 4.42 25.21
N ARG A 124 -3.55 3.39 24.82
CA ARG A 124 -4.86 3.51 24.16
C ARG A 124 -6.02 3.78 25.12
N GLU A 125 -5.75 3.73 26.43
CA GLU A 125 -6.78 3.99 27.45
C GLU A 125 -7.09 5.49 27.54
N THR A 126 -8.39 5.82 27.51
CA THR A 126 -8.90 7.17 27.77
C THR A 126 -8.48 7.67 29.16
N ASP A 127 -8.41 8.97 29.39
CA ASP A 127 -8.08 9.53 30.72
C ASP A 127 -9.02 9.04 31.83
N TYR A 128 -10.26 8.69 31.49
CA TYR A 128 -11.21 8.05 32.41
C TYR A 128 -10.79 6.61 32.77
N GLN A 129 -10.29 5.84 31.82
CA GLN A 129 -9.77 4.49 32.03
C GLN A 129 -8.43 4.52 32.78
N LYS A 130 -7.52 5.46 32.45
CA LYS A 130 -6.24 5.66 33.15
C LYS A 130 -6.41 6.03 34.63
N ARG A 131 -7.55 6.61 35.04
CA ARG A 131 -7.89 6.82 36.46
C ARG A 131 -7.97 5.52 37.27
N ARG A 132 -8.06 4.34 36.64
CA ARG A 132 -7.99 3.05 37.36
C ARG A 132 -6.61 2.74 37.91
N PHE A 133 -5.54 3.21 37.27
CA PHE A 133 -4.16 3.05 37.75
C PHE A 133 -3.84 4.01 38.90
N ASN A 134 -4.51 5.17 38.91
CA ASN A 134 -4.40 6.15 40.00
C ASN A 134 -5.32 5.84 41.19
N ARG A 135 -6.24 4.87 41.05
CA ARG A 135 -7.06 4.37 42.16
C ARG A 135 -6.31 3.23 42.84
N ALA A 136 -5.98 3.40 44.12
CA ALA A 136 -5.58 2.28 44.96
C ALA A 136 -6.69 1.22 44.93
N LEU A 137 -6.39 0.02 44.37
CA LEU A 137 -7.39 -1.02 44.10
C LEU A 137 -8.09 -1.55 45.37
N THR A 138 -7.55 -1.25 46.55
CA THR A 138 -8.25 -1.34 47.84
C THR A 138 -7.60 -0.35 48.82
N PRO A 139 -8.28 0.70 49.31
CA PRO A 139 -7.84 1.32 50.55
C PRO A 139 -7.93 0.26 51.65
N THR A 140 -6.85 0.06 52.41
CA THR A 140 -6.82 -0.82 53.59
C THR A 140 -7.97 -0.42 54.52
N ARG A 141 -9.01 -1.25 54.61
CA ARG A 141 -10.14 -1.01 55.51
C ARG A 141 -9.77 -1.58 56.87
N ALA A 142 -9.91 -0.79 57.93
CA ALA A 142 -9.87 -1.30 59.29
C ALA A 142 -11.09 -2.23 59.48
N ASP A 143 -10.83 -3.52 59.74
CA ASP A 143 -11.87 -4.51 60.05
C ASP A 143 -12.21 -4.46 61.56
N PRO A 144 -13.43 -4.06 61.96
CA PRO A 144 -13.78 -3.88 63.36
C PRO A 144 -14.02 -5.18 64.17
N PHE A 145 -13.84 -6.37 63.58
CA PHE A 145 -14.16 -7.66 64.23
C PHE A 145 -13.07 -8.75 64.18
N ALA A 146 -11.83 -8.44 63.80
CA ALA A 146 -10.74 -9.43 63.75
C ALA A 146 -10.05 -9.59 65.14
N GLU A 147 -10.33 -10.68 65.84
CA GLU A 147 -9.89 -10.91 67.23
C GLU A 147 -8.52 -11.62 67.38
N ASN A 148 -7.68 -11.69 66.34
CA ASN A 148 -6.33 -12.26 66.46
C ASN A 148 -5.25 -11.42 65.76
N ARG A 149 -4.39 -10.82 66.60
CA ARG A 149 -3.26 -9.96 66.21
C ARG A 149 -1.98 -10.78 66.05
N GLN A 150 -1.55 -11.08 64.82
CA GLN A 150 -0.14 -11.36 64.50
C GLN A 150 0.10 -11.39 62.98
N ALA A 151 0.44 -10.22 62.42
CA ALA A 151 1.38 -9.99 61.29
C ALA A 151 1.17 -8.58 60.68
N GLY A 152 1.69 -7.56 61.36
CA GLY A 152 2.53 -6.51 60.74
C GLY A 152 2.06 -5.55 59.65
N ASP A 153 0.81 -5.49 59.18
CA ASP A 153 0.49 -4.58 58.05
C ASP A 153 -0.88 -3.84 58.10
N SER A 154 -1.45 -3.63 59.29
CA SER A 154 -2.80 -3.02 59.41
C SER A 154 -2.93 -1.94 60.50
N GLU A 155 -1.95 -1.03 60.62
CA GLU A 155 -2.07 0.14 61.53
C GLU A 155 -2.61 1.42 60.86
N ASN A 156 -2.68 1.49 59.52
CA ASN A 156 -3.17 2.67 58.79
C ASN A 156 -4.33 2.33 57.85
N GLY A 157 -5.52 2.06 58.40
CA GLY A 157 -6.75 1.89 57.62
C GLY A 157 -7.67 3.11 57.70
N THR A 158 -7.95 3.75 56.57
CA THR A 158 -8.81 4.97 56.50
C THR A 158 -10.29 4.63 56.73
N SER A 159 -10.99 5.46 57.50
CA SER A 159 -12.40 5.24 57.83
C SER A 159 -13.33 5.54 56.65
N PHE A 160 -14.52 4.90 56.61
CA PHE A 160 -15.52 5.12 55.55
C PHE A 160 -15.95 6.59 55.40
N ARG A 161 -15.94 7.34 56.52
CA ARG A 161 -16.29 8.76 56.54
C ARG A 161 -15.25 9.62 55.82
N GLU A 162 -13.96 9.37 56.06
CA GLU A 162 -12.86 10.10 55.41
C GLU A 162 -12.79 9.79 53.91
N ILE A 163 -13.16 8.57 53.50
CA ILE A 163 -13.24 8.19 52.08
C ILE A 163 -14.35 8.97 51.35
N MET A 164 -15.48 9.24 52.02
CA MET A 164 -16.56 10.05 51.43
C MET A 164 -16.18 11.52 51.34
N GLU A 165 -15.53 12.06 52.37
CA GLU A 165 -15.07 13.45 52.42
C GLU A 165 -13.98 13.74 51.37
N ALA A 166 -13.02 12.82 51.19
CA ALA A 166 -12.02 12.91 50.13
C ALA A 166 -12.64 12.88 48.72
N ARG A 167 -13.73 12.12 48.54
CA ARG A 167 -14.45 12.01 47.27
C ARG A 167 -15.30 13.23 46.94
N GLU A 168 -15.78 13.94 47.97
CA GLU A 168 -16.45 15.23 47.81
C GLU A 168 -15.45 16.33 47.45
N LEU A 169 -14.29 16.37 48.12
CA LEU A 169 -13.19 17.28 47.78
C LEU A 169 -12.70 17.12 46.34
N GLU A 170 -12.48 15.88 45.88
CA GLU A 170 -12.04 15.60 44.51
C GLU A 170 -13.07 16.07 43.46
N ARG A 171 -14.37 16.04 43.80
CA ARG A 171 -15.46 16.53 42.94
C ARG A 171 -15.49 18.06 42.90
N GLU A 172 -15.23 18.72 44.02
CA GLU A 172 -15.13 20.19 44.07
C GLU A 172 -13.90 20.71 43.32
N GLU A 173 -12.74 20.06 43.46
CA GLU A 173 -11.52 20.42 42.73
C GLU A 173 -11.71 20.33 41.21
N GLN A 174 -12.39 19.28 40.71
CA GLN A 174 -12.70 19.15 39.28
C GLN A 174 -13.64 20.25 38.77
N ARG A 175 -14.60 20.67 39.59
CA ARG A 175 -15.53 21.75 39.24
C ARG A 175 -14.81 23.10 39.16
N VAL A 176 -13.90 23.36 40.10
CA VAL A 176 -13.08 24.59 40.12
C VAL A 176 -12.12 24.61 38.94
N LEU A 177 -11.47 23.49 38.60
CA LEU A 177 -10.61 23.37 37.41
C LEU A 177 -11.37 23.65 36.11
N GLN A 178 -12.60 23.14 35.97
CA GLN A 178 -13.45 23.46 34.81
C GLN A 178 -13.83 24.94 34.76
N ALA A 179 -14.17 25.55 35.90
CA ALA A 179 -14.48 26.97 35.98
C ALA A 179 -13.27 27.85 35.62
N ILE A 180 -12.06 27.48 36.07
CA ILE A 180 -10.81 28.17 35.71
C ILE A 180 -10.51 28.01 34.22
N LYS A 181 -10.69 26.81 33.67
CA LYS A 181 -10.46 26.53 32.25
C LYS A 181 -11.44 27.31 31.35
N ALA A 182 -12.71 27.35 31.72
CA ALA A 182 -13.73 28.17 31.04
C ALA A 182 -13.40 29.68 31.11
N LYS A 183 -12.79 30.14 32.21
CA LYS A 183 -12.36 31.52 32.38
C LYS A 183 -11.06 31.85 31.62
N GLN A 184 -10.18 30.87 31.42
CA GLN A 184 -8.96 31.00 30.61
C GLN A 184 -9.23 30.94 29.09
N GLU A 185 -10.27 30.23 28.66
CA GLU A 185 -10.64 30.09 27.25
C GLU A 185 -11.42 31.29 26.68
N GLY A 186 -11.58 32.38 27.45
CA GLY A 186 -11.91 33.71 26.92
C GLY A 186 -13.22 33.83 26.14
N LYS A 187 -14.23 33.01 26.44
CA LYS A 187 -15.57 33.10 25.81
C LYS A 187 -16.54 33.90 26.66
N SER A 188 -16.56 35.21 26.45
CA SER A 188 -17.67 36.10 26.78
C SER A 188 -17.88 37.13 25.67
N GLY A 189 -19.06 37.09 25.05
CA GLY A 189 -19.59 37.97 23.99
C GLY A 189 -20.71 37.20 23.28
N ASP A 190 -21.96 37.18 23.75
CA ASP A 190 -22.97 38.25 23.93
C ASP A 190 -23.70 38.57 22.62
N ASP A 191 -24.98 38.19 22.54
CA ASP A 191 -26.00 38.82 21.72
C ASP A 191 -27.05 39.31 22.70
N GLY A 192 -27.12 40.64 22.81
CA GLY A 192 -27.90 41.34 23.80
C GLY A 192 -29.38 41.43 23.45
N ASP A 193 -30.19 41.42 24.49
CA ASP A 193 -31.41 42.22 24.49
C ASP A 193 -31.48 42.95 25.83
N ALA A 194 -31.27 44.26 25.77
CA ALA A 194 -31.40 45.16 26.90
C ALA A 194 -32.56 46.11 26.66
N GLN A 195 -33.51 46.15 27.59
CA GLN A 195 -34.42 47.27 27.79
C GLN A 195 -34.84 47.40 29.28
N PRO A 196 -35.23 48.60 29.74
CA PRO A 196 -34.53 49.32 30.82
C PRO A 196 -35.47 49.86 31.93
N MET A 197 -34.93 50.80 32.74
CA MET A 197 -35.54 51.72 33.74
C MET A 197 -35.48 51.25 35.20
N LEU A 198 -34.77 51.92 36.12
CA LEU A 198 -34.83 53.31 36.64
C LEU A 198 -36.07 53.63 37.50
N THR A 199 -35.76 54.32 38.63
CA THR A 199 -36.58 55.10 39.59
C THR A 199 -37.30 54.33 40.71
N ASN A 200 -37.28 54.73 41.99
CA ASN A 200 -36.92 55.96 42.72
C ASN A 200 -36.24 55.58 44.06
N GLY A 201 -35.21 56.30 44.55
CA GLY A 201 -35.30 57.48 45.43
C GLY A 201 -35.27 57.04 46.92
N ASN A 202 -34.53 57.61 47.88
CA ASN A 202 -33.79 58.87 48.00
C ASN A 202 -32.99 58.80 49.35
N VAL A 203 -31.97 59.66 49.51
CA VAL A 203 -31.39 60.21 50.77
C VAL A 203 -30.34 59.42 51.60
N GLU A 204 -29.17 60.08 51.72
CA GLU A 204 -28.20 60.20 52.86
C GLU A 204 -27.13 59.15 53.24
N ALA A 205 -25.89 59.67 53.21
CA ALA A 205 -24.87 59.72 54.27
C ALA A 205 -24.03 58.47 54.65
N GLU A 206 -22.75 58.58 54.26
CA GLU A 206 -21.54 58.52 55.11
C GLU A 206 -21.38 57.50 56.25
N ALA A 207 -20.25 56.79 56.12
CA ALA A 207 -19.19 56.63 57.12
C ALA A 207 -19.33 55.60 58.27
N THR A 208 -18.32 54.73 58.25
CA THR A 208 -17.45 54.31 59.37
C THR A 208 -17.94 53.30 60.42
N GLU A 209 -17.27 52.15 60.37
CA GLU A 209 -16.47 51.52 61.43
C GLU A 209 -17.05 51.22 62.83
N ALA A 210 -16.84 49.95 63.18
CA ALA A 210 -16.23 49.45 64.43
C ALA A 210 -17.12 48.95 65.58
N SER A 211 -16.64 47.78 66.05
CA SER A 211 -16.80 47.18 67.38
C SER A 211 -18.12 46.41 67.63
N SER A 212 -18.18 45.34 68.42
CA SER A 212 -17.17 44.44 68.95
C SER A 212 -17.90 43.25 69.61
N THR A 213 -17.19 42.12 69.73
CA THR A 213 -17.37 41.05 70.74
C THR A 213 -18.63 40.15 70.79
N ALA A 214 -18.41 38.88 70.41
CA ALA A 214 -18.66 37.64 71.18
C ALA A 214 -20.02 37.36 71.89
N ARG A 215 -20.67 36.22 71.57
CA ARG A 215 -20.83 35.01 72.43
C ARG A 215 -21.94 34.02 71.98
N LYS A 216 -21.52 32.74 71.86
CA LYS A 216 -22.13 31.44 72.27
C LYS A 216 -23.66 31.24 72.49
N ARG A 217 -24.12 30.13 71.87
CA ARG A 217 -24.83 28.91 72.40
C ARG A 217 -26.38 28.78 72.46
N LYS A 218 -26.80 27.63 71.87
CA LYS A 218 -27.77 26.56 72.28
C LYS A 218 -29.30 26.69 72.05
N LYS A 219 -29.78 25.84 71.13
CA LYS A 219 -30.92 24.87 71.15
C LYS A 219 -32.13 25.07 72.09
N ARG A 220 -33.35 24.92 71.52
CA ARG A 220 -34.50 24.11 72.02
C ARG A 220 -35.53 23.93 70.87
N TRP A 221 -35.75 22.73 70.32
CA TRP A 221 -36.75 21.65 70.58
C TRP A 221 -38.18 21.87 70.02
N ASP A 222 -38.69 20.80 69.41
CA ASP A 222 -39.93 20.61 68.64
C ASP A 222 -41.24 21.13 69.27
N VAL A 223 -42.20 21.50 68.41
CA VAL A 223 -43.64 21.30 68.65
C VAL A 223 -44.37 21.09 67.32
N SER A 224 -45.11 19.97 67.23
CA SER A 224 -46.22 19.74 66.29
C SER A 224 -47.54 19.82 67.04
N SER A 225 -48.58 20.42 66.45
CA SER A 225 -49.96 20.30 66.92
C SER A 225 -50.96 20.48 65.77
N ALA A 226 -51.80 19.47 65.58
CA ALA A 226 -53.14 19.58 64.98
C ALA A 226 -54.18 19.74 66.10
N PRO A 227 -55.39 20.22 65.79
CA PRO A 227 -56.59 19.41 66.09
C PRO A 227 -57.73 19.48 65.04
N ALA A 228 -58.69 18.56 65.21
CA ALA A 228 -59.91 18.21 64.46
C ALA A 228 -61.10 19.21 64.71
N GLU A 229 -62.31 19.16 64.12
CA GLU A 229 -63.27 18.05 63.88
C GLU A 229 -64.48 18.51 62.99
N ASP A 230 -64.99 17.61 62.11
CA ASP A 230 -66.35 17.27 61.57
C ASP A 230 -67.45 18.34 61.25
N ASP A 231 -68.32 18.21 60.22
CA ASP A 231 -69.30 17.11 60.02
C ASP A 231 -70.03 17.07 58.62
N THR A 232 -70.43 15.85 58.20
CA THR A 232 -71.56 15.39 57.30
C THR A 232 -71.54 15.36 55.73
N ALA A 233 -72.23 14.31 55.22
CA ALA A 233 -72.25 13.62 53.89
C ALA A 233 -73.17 14.24 52.78
N GLU A 234 -73.09 13.93 51.48
CA GLU A 234 -73.57 12.70 50.76
C GLU A 234 -72.95 12.49 49.33
N ALA A 235 -73.20 11.28 48.79
CA ALA A 235 -72.67 10.54 47.62
C ALA A 235 -72.96 11.10 46.19
N GLY A 236 -72.36 10.62 45.08
CA GLY A 236 -71.53 9.44 44.87
C GLY A 236 -70.86 9.27 43.47
N GLU A 237 -69.98 8.27 43.45
CA GLU A 237 -69.44 7.41 42.37
C GLU A 237 -68.69 7.98 41.15
N THR A 238 -67.34 7.93 41.21
CA THR A 238 -66.48 7.32 40.17
C THR A 238 -65.17 6.80 40.80
N ALA A 239 -64.59 5.75 40.21
CA ALA A 239 -63.74 4.75 40.84
C ALA A 239 -62.25 5.10 41.09
N LYS A 240 -61.65 4.36 42.03
CA LYS A 240 -60.35 4.50 42.73
C LYS A 240 -59.09 4.20 41.89
N PRO A 241 -57.94 4.85 42.20
CA PRO A 241 -56.60 4.32 41.94
C PRO A 241 -55.96 3.67 43.20
N LYS A 242 -55.22 2.57 43.00
CA LYS A 242 -54.52 1.79 44.04
C LYS A 242 -53.11 2.35 44.32
N ARG A 243 -52.79 2.56 45.61
CA ARG A 243 -51.46 2.90 46.17
C ARG A 243 -50.72 1.61 46.61
N SER A 244 -49.42 1.56 46.37
CA SER A 244 -48.41 0.68 47.00
C SER A 244 -47.42 1.64 47.68
N ARG A 245 -47.17 1.65 49.00
CA ARG A 245 -46.85 0.63 50.01
C ARG A 245 -45.49 0.00 49.75
N TRP A 246 -44.42 0.64 50.24
CA TRP A 246 -43.32 0.09 51.05
C TRP A 246 -42.37 1.21 51.51
N ASP A 247 -42.80 1.97 52.52
CA ASP A 247 -41.95 2.47 53.60
C ASP A 247 -42.54 1.85 54.87
N GLN A 248 -41.88 0.85 55.45
CA GLN A 248 -42.00 0.49 56.87
C GLN A 248 -40.92 -0.52 57.28
N ALA A 249 -40.20 -0.17 58.34
CA ALA A 249 -39.11 -0.91 58.95
C ALA A 249 -39.62 -2.10 59.82
N PRO A 250 -38.78 -3.13 60.07
CA PRO A 250 -39.21 -4.38 60.70
C PRO A 250 -39.00 -4.39 62.23
N ALA A 251 -39.76 -5.24 62.92
CA ALA A 251 -39.47 -5.70 64.29
C ALA A 251 -39.07 -7.20 64.28
N PRO A 252 -38.33 -7.68 65.30
CA PRO A 252 -37.43 -8.84 65.17
C PRO A 252 -38.08 -10.16 65.59
N GLY A 253 -37.71 -11.26 64.91
CA GLY A 253 -37.99 -12.62 65.39
C GLY A 253 -37.95 -13.72 64.32
N ALA A 254 -36.94 -14.58 64.43
CA ALA A 254 -36.89 -15.99 64.01
C ALA A 254 -37.00 -16.37 62.51
N GLU A 255 -35.81 -16.63 61.95
CA GLU A 255 -35.37 -17.85 61.23
C GLU A 255 -36.03 -18.40 59.94
N LEU A 256 -35.16 -18.40 58.90
CA LEU A 256 -34.86 -19.46 57.91
C LEU A 256 -35.81 -19.70 56.72
N SER A 257 -35.41 -19.19 55.54
CA SER A 257 -34.90 -20.02 54.43
C SER A 257 -34.43 -19.15 53.23
N LYS A 258 -33.11 -19.15 52.99
CA LYS A 258 -32.45 -18.42 51.89
C LYS A 258 -32.56 -19.20 50.58
N LYS A 259 -33.10 -18.60 49.51
CA LYS A 259 -32.77 -18.98 48.11
C LYS A 259 -31.88 -17.91 47.49
N ARG A 260 -30.74 -18.38 47.01
CA ARG A 260 -29.54 -17.68 46.55
C ARG A 260 -29.72 -17.08 45.15
N SER A 261 -29.11 -15.91 44.93
CA SER A 261 -29.00 -15.24 43.64
C SER A 261 -27.78 -15.76 42.86
N ARG A 262 -27.97 -15.91 41.56
CA ARG A 262 -27.13 -16.54 40.53
C ARG A 262 -25.97 -15.62 40.08
N TRP A 263 -25.26 -15.02 41.03
CA TRP A 263 -24.12 -14.13 40.77
C TRP A 263 -22.85 -14.43 41.57
N ASP A 264 -22.86 -15.46 42.43
CA ASP A 264 -21.65 -16.01 43.04
C ASP A 264 -21.25 -17.32 42.34
N GLN A 265 -20.47 -17.21 41.26
CA GLN A 265 -19.56 -18.26 40.79
C GLN A 265 -18.58 -17.68 39.77
N ALA A 266 -17.37 -17.38 40.23
CA ALA A 266 -16.22 -17.13 39.37
C ALA A 266 -15.61 -18.47 38.91
N PRO A 267 -15.15 -18.62 37.65
CA PRO A 267 -14.27 -19.72 37.30
C PRO A 267 -12.81 -19.34 37.58
N SER A 268 -12.22 -20.00 38.57
CA SER A 268 -10.79 -20.02 38.85
C SER A 268 -10.07 -20.98 37.90
N ALA A 269 -8.89 -20.54 37.43
CA ALA A 269 -7.65 -21.29 37.20
C ALA A 269 -7.69 -22.78 36.79
N THR A 270 -7.04 -23.06 35.67
CA THR A 270 -6.53 -24.36 35.21
C THR A 270 -5.77 -25.17 36.28
N PRO A 271 -5.74 -26.50 36.12
CA PRO A 271 -4.48 -27.23 36.30
C PRO A 271 -4.12 -28.15 35.12
N MET A 272 -2.81 -28.29 34.95
CA MET A 272 -2.05 -29.11 34.00
C MET A 272 -2.27 -30.63 34.14
N GLY A 273 -1.96 -31.39 33.07
CA GLY A 273 -1.10 -32.59 33.18
C GLY A 273 -1.70 -33.97 32.85
N ASN A 274 -1.49 -34.40 31.59
CA ASN A 274 -0.93 -35.70 31.14
C ASN A 274 -1.29 -37.04 31.86
N THR A 275 -1.77 -38.05 31.10
CA THR A 275 -1.14 -39.39 30.86
C THR A 275 -2.11 -40.50 30.37
N GLY A 276 -1.81 -41.10 29.21
CA GLY A 276 -1.57 -42.56 29.04
C GLY A 276 -2.72 -43.59 28.87
N LEU A 277 -2.67 -44.31 27.72
CA LEU A 277 -3.16 -45.68 27.41
C LEU A 277 -4.69 -45.85 27.14
N ALA A 278 -5.21 -46.62 26.17
CA ALA A 278 -4.67 -47.64 25.25
C ALA A 278 -5.53 -47.79 23.96
N THR A 279 -4.87 -48.17 22.86
CA THR A 279 -5.31 -48.62 21.50
C THR A 279 -6.27 -49.85 21.50
N PRO A 280 -6.66 -50.47 20.34
CA PRO A 280 -7.08 -50.01 18.98
C PRO A 280 -8.30 -50.81 18.40
N ALA A 281 -8.92 -50.40 17.27
CA ALA A 281 -9.50 -51.35 16.28
C ALA A 281 -9.84 -50.69 14.93
N HIS A 282 -9.48 -51.41 13.85
CA HIS A 282 -9.57 -51.07 12.43
C HIS A 282 -11.00 -51.24 11.83
N PRO A 283 -11.25 -50.76 10.60
CA PRO A 283 -12.54 -50.66 9.93
C PRO A 283 -12.81 -51.84 8.98
N SER A 284 -14.09 -52.08 8.67
CA SER A 284 -14.49 -52.93 7.54
C SER A 284 -15.77 -52.41 6.88
N SER A 285 -15.59 -51.88 5.65
CA SER A 285 -16.39 -52.11 4.43
C SER A 285 -17.90 -52.36 4.59
N ALA A 286 -18.84 -51.69 3.91
CA ALA A 286 -18.90 -51.07 2.58
C ALA A 286 -20.29 -50.38 2.43
N PRO A 287 -20.79 -50.07 1.23
CA PRO A 287 -20.45 -48.96 0.34
C PRO A 287 -21.58 -47.89 0.28
N THR A 288 -21.23 -46.62 0.09
CA THR A 288 -22.19 -45.58 -0.30
C THR A 288 -22.33 -45.54 -1.83
N LEU A 289 -23.50 -45.97 -2.33
CA LEU A 289 -24.03 -45.65 -3.67
C LEU A 289 -25.12 -44.55 -3.52
N PRO A 290 -25.44 -43.82 -4.60
CA PRO A 290 -25.63 -42.38 -4.57
C PRO A 290 -27.09 -41.98 -4.35
N THR A 291 -27.22 -40.72 -3.95
CA THR A 291 -28.44 -39.91 -3.88
C THR A 291 -29.50 -40.26 -4.94
N THR A 292 -30.64 -40.79 -4.48
CA THR A 292 -31.90 -40.77 -5.23
C THR A 292 -32.94 -39.92 -4.48
N PHE A 293 -33.62 -39.10 -5.26
CA PHE A 293 -34.79 -38.26 -4.96
C PHE A 293 -35.75 -38.77 -3.87
N GLY A 294 -36.20 -37.85 -3.01
CA GLY A 294 -37.57 -37.85 -2.48
C GLY A 294 -37.75 -38.08 -0.96
N THR A 295 -38.64 -37.26 -0.40
CA THR A 295 -39.45 -37.42 0.83
C THR A 295 -38.79 -37.33 2.21
N ASP A 296 -38.51 -36.11 2.66
CA ASP A 296 -38.54 -35.78 4.11
C ASP A 296 -38.81 -34.28 4.38
N ILE A 297 -39.70 -33.65 3.59
CA ILE A 297 -40.13 -32.24 3.75
C ILE A 297 -41.58 -32.14 4.27
N GLY A 298 -42.24 -33.27 4.56
CA GLY A 298 -43.71 -33.33 4.72
C GLY A 298 -44.27 -33.42 6.13
N ARG A 299 -43.52 -33.18 7.22
CA ARG A 299 -44.06 -33.37 8.59
C ARG A 299 -44.43 -32.12 9.38
N ASN A 300 -44.01 -30.92 8.95
CA ASN A 300 -44.26 -29.67 9.68
C ASN A 300 -44.68 -28.51 8.75
N MET A 301 -45.58 -28.78 7.79
CA MET A 301 -46.20 -27.72 6.99
C MET A 301 -47.52 -27.31 7.66
N PRO A 302 -47.81 -26.00 7.83
CA PRO A 302 -49.08 -25.56 8.41
C PRO A 302 -50.24 -25.89 7.47
N LEU A 303 -51.28 -26.52 8.00
CA LEU A 303 -52.54 -26.79 7.30
C LEU A 303 -53.36 -25.50 7.17
N SER A 304 -54.02 -25.33 6.03
CA SER A 304 -54.95 -24.23 5.79
C SER A 304 -56.32 -24.48 6.44
N ASP A 305 -57.09 -23.41 6.70
CA ASP A 305 -58.41 -23.51 7.33
C ASP A 305 -59.40 -24.35 6.48
N GLU A 306 -59.27 -24.30 5.15
CA GLU A 306 -60.06 -25.13 4.22
C GLU A 306 -59.71 -26.62 4.32
N GLU A 307 -58.45 -26.96 4.62
CA GLU A 307 -58.01 -28.35 4.85
C GLU A 307 -58.41 -28.86 6.23
N LEU A 308 -58.55 -27.97 7.22
CA LEU A 308 -59.03 -28.29 8.57
C LEU A 308 -60.54 -28.57 8.60
N ASP A 309 -61.34 -27.84 7.82
CA ASP A 309 -62.79 -28.07 7.67
C ASP A 309 -63.12 -29.39 6.98
N LEU A 310 -62.20 -29.92 6.16
CA LEU A 310 -62.31 -31.25 5.54
C LEU A 310 -61.94 -32.39 6.51
N LEU A 311 -61.16 -32.10 7.55
CA LEU A 311 -60.57 -33.09 8.45
C LEU A 311 -61.34 -33.22 9.78
N LEU A 312 -62.05 -32.16 10.17
CA LEU A 312 -62.90 -32.12 11.36
C LEU A 312 -64.38 -32.33 10.98
N PRO A 313 -65.22 -32.92 11.85
CA PRO A 313 -66.64 -33.07 11.57
C PRO A 313 -67.31 -31.68 11.46
N GLY A 314 -67.89 -31.38 10.29
CA GLY A 314 -68.48 -30.07 10.00
C GLY A 314 -69.77 -29.76 10.78
N GLU A 315 -70.38 -28.60 10.50
CA GLU A 315 -71.52 -28.03 11.24
C GLU A 315 -72.76 -28.96 11.36
N SER A 316 -72.88 -30.01 10.54
CA SER A 316 -73.95 -30.99 10.62
C SER A 316 -73.89 -31.92 11.85
N GLU A 317 -72.73 -32.03 12.51
CA GLU A 317 -72.55 -32.80 13.76
C GLU A 317 -72.44 -31.91 15.02
N GLY A 318 -72.66 -30.59 14.87
CA GLY A 318 -72.81 -29.66 15.99
C GLY A 318 -71.56 -28.92 16.45
N TYR A 319 -70.47 -28.94 15.67
CA TYR A 319 -69.22 -28.23 15.97
C TYR A 319 -69.08 -26.97 15.12
N LYS A 320 -68.75 -25.82 15.75
CA LYS A 320 -68.55 -24.51 15.10
C LYS A 320 -67.22 -23.91 15.56
N ILE A 321 -66.41 -23.44 14.61
CA ILE A 321 -65.14 -22.76 14.89
C ILE A 321 -65.42 -21.36 15.48
N LEU A 322 -64.76 -21.03 16.59
CA LEU A 322 -64.93 -19.74 17.29
C LEU A 322 -63.90 -18.72 16.80
N GLU A 323 -64.34 -17.49 16.56
CA GLU A 323 -63.43 -16.37 16.31
C GLU A 323 -62.66 -16.00 17.59
N PRO A 324 -61.34 -15.75 17.48
CA PRO A 324 -60.56 -15.30 18.63
C PRO A 324 -61.01 -13.89 19.06
N PRO A 325 -60.99 -13.57 20.36
CA PRO A 325 -61.40 -12.25 20.85
C PRO A 325 -60.47 -11.14 20.35
N PRO A 326 -60.98 -9.90 20.18
CA PRO A 326 -60.22 -8.79 19.62
C PRO A 326 -59.00 -8.46 20.50
N GLY A 327 -57.79 -8.64 19.94
CA GLY A 327 -56.50 -8.38 20.58
C GLY A 327 -55.60 -9.60 20.86
N TYR A 328 -56.00 -10.81 20.45
CA TYR A 328 -55.15 -12.01 20.57
C TYR A 328 -54.27 -12.23 19.32
N GLU A 329 -52.97 -11.99 19.45
CA GLU A 329 -51.96 -12.42 18.47
C GLU A 329 -51.30 -13.74 18.93
N PRO A 330 -51.33 -14.82 18.13
CA PRO A 330 -50.71 -16.09 18.51
C PRO A 330 -49.18 -15.98 18.51
N VAL A 331 -48.56 -16.27 19.65
CA VAL A 331 -47.10 -16.27 19.82
C VAL A 331 -46.49 -17.43 19.01
N ARG A 332 -45.87 -17.13 17.88
CA ARG A 332 -45.05 -18.10 17.12
C ARG A 332 -43.73 -18.31 17.86
N ALA A 333 -43.61 -19.40 18.62
CA ALA A 333 -42.33 -19.84 19.13
C ALA A 333 -41.42 -20.26 17.96
N PRO A 334 -40.19 -19.73 17.83
CA PRO A 334 -39.28 -20.18 16.79
C PRO A 334 -38.91 -21.64 17.06
N ALA A 335 -39.10 -22.48 16.05
CA ALA A 335 -38.81 -23.90 16.11
C ALA A 335 -37.36 -24.14 16.60
N HIS A 336 -37.23 -24.92 17.67
CA HIS A 336 -35.97 -25.45 18.14
C HIS A 336 -35.31 -26.24 16.99
N LYS A 337 -34.33 -25.64 16.32
CA LYS A 337 -33.44 -26.38 15.42
C LYS A 337 -32.63 -27.36 16.28
N LEU A 338 -32.85 -28.66 16.07
CA LEU A 338 -31.87 -29.68 16.39
C LEU A 338 -30.57 -29.31 15.68
N MET A 339 -29.54 -28.93 16.43
CA MET A 339 -28.18 -28.77 15.93
C MET A 339 -27.67 -30.14 15.48
N ALA A 340 -27.70 -30.38 14.17
CA ALA A 340 -26.63 -31.18 13.57
C ALA A 340 -25.33 -30.39 13.76
N THR A 341 -24.31 -31.01 14.33
CA THR A 341 -22.97 -30.42 14.47
C THR A 341 -22.48 -29.95 13.10
N PRO A 342 -22.22 -28.65 12.88
CA PRO A 342 -21.60 -28.19 11.66
C PRO A 342 -20.16 -28.71 11.63
N ALA A 343 -19.77 -29.39 10.56
CA ALA A 343 -18.36 -29.55 10.24
C ALA A 343 -17.73 -28.15 10.11
N PRO A 344 -16.51 -27.92 10.64
CA PRO A 344 -15.94 -26.59 10.70
C PRO A 344 -15.49 -26.13 9.31
N GLN A 345 -16.34 -25.35 8.65
CA GLN A 345 -15.91 -24.49 7.55
C GLN A 345 -15.88 -23.05 8.07
N SER A 346 -14.71 -22.42 7.94
CA SER A 346 -14.40 -21.03 8.29
C SER A 346 -14.10 -20.75 9.77
N GLY A 347 -12.94 -20.14 10.00
CA GLY A 347 -12.42 -19.78 11.32
C GLY A 347 -13.27 -18.78 12.09
N PHE A 348 -13.15 -18.87 13.41
CA PHE A 348 -13.78 -18.00 14.40
C PHE A 348 -13.27 -16.55 14.22
N MET A 349 -14.10 -15.63 13.75
CA MET A 349 -13.83 -14.20 13.87
C MET A 349 -14.27 -13.74 15.25
N MET A 350 -13.31 -13.35 16.08
CA MET A 350 -13.54 -12.73 17.37
C MET A 350 -14.15 -11.35 17.10
N GLN A 351 -15.48 -11.21 17.22
CA GLN A 351 -16.10 -9.89 17.28
C GLN A 351 -15.63 -9.21 18.57
N ASP A 352 -15.10 -8.01 18.42
CA ASP A 352 -14.58 -7.21 19.51
C ASP A 352 -15.73 -6.86 20.48
N PRO A 353 -15.70 -7.29 21.76
CA PRO A 353 -16.82 -7.11 22.69
C PRO A 353 -17.10 -5.64 23.07
N GLU A 354 -16.28 -4.69 22.61
CA GLU A 354 -16.48 -3.25 22.84
C GLU A 354 -17.55 -2.63 21.94
N GLN A 355 -17.80 -3.17 20.73
CA GLN A 355 -18.84 -2.63 19.82
C GLN A 355 -20.27 -2.78 20.36
N VAL A 356 -20.51 -3.79 21.20
CA VAL A 356 -21.84 -4.08 21.77
C VAL A 356 -22.20 -3.11 22.92
N ARG A 357 -21.21 -2.43 23.53
CA ARG A 357 -21.45 -1.60 24.73
C ARG A 357 -21.77 -0.14 24.44
N PHE A 358 -21.48 0.37 23.23
CA PHE A 358 -21.72 1.78 22.88
C PHE A 358 -23.04 2.04 22.16
N SER A 359 -23.72 1.02 21.62
CA SER A 359 -25.02 1.19 20.97
C SER A 359 -26.17 0.78 21.89
N GLY A 360 -26.92 1.75 22.41
CA GLY A 360 -28.21 1.50 23.04
C GLY A 360 -29.17 0.89 22.00
N LYS A 361 -29.81 -0.24 22.37
CA LYS A 361 -30.74 -1.07 21.58
C LYS A 361 -30.25 -1.37 20.14
N PRO A 362 -29.88 -2.62 19.79
CA PRO A 362 -29.59 -2.95 18.40
C PRO A 362 -30.85 -2.65 17.56
N MET A 363 -30.74 -1.67 16.67
CA MET A 363 -31.75 -1.50 15.63
C MET A 363 -31.79 -2.78 14.79
N PRO A 364 -32.97 -3.21 14.29
CA PRO A 364 -33.07 -4.43 13.52
C PRO A 364 -32.07 -4.40 12.35
N ALA A 365 -31.16 -5.38 12.30
CA ALA A 365 -30.22 -5.56 11.18
C ALA A 365 -30.94 -5.99 9.88
N GLU A 366 -32.23 -6.31 9.98
CA GLU A 366 -33.10 -6.64 8.87
C GLU A 366 -33.93 -5.42 8.47
N ILE A 367 -33.50 -4.75 7.39
CA ILE A 367 -34.33 -3.78 6.68
C ILE A 367 -35.04 -4.53 5.55
N PRO A 368 -36.38 -4.37 5.38
CA PRO A 368 -37.13 -5.01 4.31
C PRO A 368 -36.49 -4.77 2.92
N GLY A 369 -36.15 -5.86 2.22
CA GLY A 369 -35.57 -5.85 0.87
C GLY A 369 -34.03 -5.68 0.80
N VAL A 370 -33.34 -5.47 1.92
CA VAL A 370 -31.86 -5.30 1.96
C VAL A 370 -31.15 -6.59 2.42
N GLY A 371 -31.80 -7.44 3.21
CA GLY A 371 -31.20 -8.63 3.81
C GLY A 371 -30.30 -8.27 5.01
N ASP A 372 -29.59 -9.26 5.58
CA ASP A 372 -28.71 -9.06 6.74
C ASP A 372 -27.55 -8.10 6.43
N LEU A 373 -27.57 -6.91 7.04
CA LEU A 373 -26.48 -5.95 7.03
C LEU A 373 -25.44 -6.29 8.11
N GLN A 374 -24.17 -5.92 7.91
CA GLN A 374 -23.13 -6.13 8.94
C GLN A 374 -23.38 -5.26 10.16
N PHE A 375 -23.84 -4.02 9.92
CA PHE A 375 -24.26 -3.06 10.93
C PHE A 375 -25.15 -1.99 10.28
N PHE A 376 -25.97 -1.33 11.09
CA PHE A 376 -26.76 -0.17 10.67
C PHE A 376 -26.54 0.93 11.71
N LYS A 377 -25.84 2.01 11.34
CA LYS A 377 -25.50 3.11 12.27
C LYS A 377 -26.74 3.98 12.51
N ALA A 378 -26.79 4.66 13.66
CA ALA A 378 -27.87 5.62 13.93
C ALA A 378 -27.90 6.78 12.90
N GLU A 379 -26.73 7.14 12.38
CA GLU A 379 -26.54 8.15 11.33
C GLU A 379 -27.11 7.70 9.98
N ASP A 380 -27.02 6.40 9.66
CA ASP A 380 -27.61 5.81 8.45
C ASP A 380 -29.13 5.95 8.43
N MET A 381 -29.78 6.03 9.59
CA MET A 381 -31.23 6.25 9.68
C MET A 381 -31.63 7.61 9.09
N ALA A 382 -30.77 8.62 9.15
CA ALA A 382 -31.06 9.95 8.61
C ALA A 382 -31.17 9.94 7.07
N TYR A 383 -30.36 9.10 6.40
CA TYR A 383 -30.32 9.02 4.93
C TYR A 383 -31.17 7.87 4.38
N PHE A 384 -31.22 6.74 5.09
CA PHE A 384 -31.88 5.51 4.66
C PHE A 384 -33.22 5.24 5.38
N GLY A 385 -33.72 6.16 6.22
CA GLY A 385 -34.98 6.00 6.94
C GLY A 385 -36.20 5.76 6.06
N LYS A 386 -36.20 6.28 4.81
CA LYS A 386 -37.24 5.97 3.81
C LYS A 386 -37.37 4.48 3.48
N LEU A 387 -36.37 3.66 3.81
CA LEU A 387 -36.39 2.20 3.63
C LEU A 387 -37.03 1.46 4.81
N THR A 388 -37.17 2.09 5.98
CA THR A 388 -37.72 1.48 7.20
C THR A 388 -39.23 1.70 7.34
N ASP A 389 -39.83 2.58 6.54
CA ASP A 389 -41.22 3.01 6.68
C ASP A 389 -42.28 1.95 6.28
N GLY A 390 -41.88 0.75 5.85
CA GLY A 390 -42.79 -0.38 5.61
C GLY A 390 -43.91 -0.15 4.59
N SER A 391 -43.82 0.92 3.79
CA SER A 391 -44.85 1.30 2.81
C SER A 391 -44.84 0.36 1.60
N ASP A 392 -46.05 0.00 1.15
CA ASP A 392 -46.28 -0.95 0.05
C ASP A 392 -45.63 -0.50 -1.26
N GLU A 393 -44.76 -1.35 -1.83
CA GLU A 393 -43.98 -1.03 -3.04
C GLU A 393 -44.85 -0.79 -4.28
N ASN A 394 -46.07 -1.33 -4.29
CA ASN A 394 -47.02 -1.23 -5.39
C ASN A 394 -47.82 0.08 -5.40
N ALA A 395 -47.86 0.81 -4.28
CA ALA A 395 -48.57 2.09 -4.16
C ALA A 395 -47.68 3.31 -4.50
N LEU A 396 -46.38 3.08 -4.69
CA LEU A 396 -45.38 4.13 -4.92
C LEU A 396 -45.29 4.50 -6.40
N THR A 397 -44.89 5.74 -6.65
CA THR A 397 -44.58 6.18 -8.00
C THR A 397 -43.30 5.52 -8.52
N VAL A 398 -43.15 5.44 -9.85
CA VAL A 398 -41.97 4.82 -10.49
C VAL A 398 -40.66 5.52 -10.09
N GLU A 399 -40.69 6.83 -9.83
CA GLU A 399 -39.53 7.62 -9.40
C GLU A 399 -39.14 7.30 -7.95
N GLU A 400 -40.10 7.21 -7.03
CA GLU A 400 -39.86 6.83 -5.64
C GLU A 400 -39.36 5.37 -5.52
N LEU A 401 -39.83 4.48 -6.39
CA LEU A 401 -39.35 3.10 -6.45
C LEU A 401 -37.88 3.05 -6.90
N LYS A 402 -37.51 3.86 -7.90
CA LYS A 402 -36.10 4.01 -8.32
C LYS A 402 -35.23 4.56 -7.19
N GLU A 403 -35.69 5.60 -6.49
CA GLU A 403 -34.96 6.17 -5.34
C GLU A 403 -34.73 5.13 -4.24
N ARG A 404 -35.77 4.39 -3.84
CA ARG A 404 -35.64 3.32 -2.83
C ARG A 404 -34.68 2.23 -3.30
N LYS A 405 -34.74 1.84 -4.57
CA LYS A 405 -33.84 0.83 -5.13
C LYS A 405 -32.38 1.30 -5.12
N ILE A 406 -32.12 2.57 -5.44
CA ILE A 406 -30.78 3.18 -5.34
C ILE A 406 -30.31 3.20 -3.88
N MET A 407 -31.15 3.67 -2.95
CA MET A 407 -30.84 3.69 -1.52
C MET A 407 -30.49 2.30 -0.98
N ARG A 408 -31.23 1.25 -1.37
CA ARG A 408 -30.91 -0.15 -0.99
C ARG A 408 -29.55 -0.58 -1.52
N LEU A 409 -29.22 -0.23 -2.77
CA LEU A 409 -27.93 -0.58 -3.36
C LEU A 409 -26.79 0.18 -2.71
N LEU A 410 -26.96 1.48 -2.44
CA LEU A 410 -25.95 2.30 -1.75
C LEU A 410 -25.72 1.81 -0.32
N LEU A 411 -26.76 1.44 0.42
CA LEU A 411 -26.63 0.87 1.76
C LEU A 411 -25.89 -0.48 1.73
N LYS A 412 -26.18 -1.35 0.75
CA LYS A 412 -25.42 -2.60 0.53
C LYS A 412 -23.96 -2.33 0.19
N ILE A 413 -23.66 -1.24 -0.49
CA ILE A 413 -22.30 -0.85 -0.85
C ILE A 413 -21.56 -0.25 0.36
N LYS A 414 -22.24 0.54 1.20
CA LYS A 414 -21.68 1.16 2.42
C LYS A 414 -21.45 0.11 3.52
N ASN A 415 -22.50 -0.61 3.93
CA ASN A 415 -22.50 -1.44 5.16
C ASN A 415 -22.57 -2.96 4.89
N GLY A 416 -22.57 -3.38 3.62
CA GLY A 416 -22.69 -4.79 3.26
C GLY A 416 -21.39 -5.58 3.44
N THR A 417 -21.52 -6.91 3.52
CA THR A 417 -20.37 -7.81 3.42
C THR A 417 -19.67 -7.65 2.05
N PRO A 418 -18.36 -7.95 1.90
CA PRO A 418 -17.67 -7.86 0.62
C PRO A 418 -18.40 -8.51 -0.59
N PRO A 419 -19.04 -9.69 -0.49
CA PRO A 419 -19.83 -10.23 -1.60
C PRO A 419 -21.09 -9.40 -1.89
N MET A 420 -21.80 -8.90 -0.88
CA MET A 420 -22.96 -8.01 -1.07
C MET A 420 -22.57 -6.69 -1.73
N ARG A 421 -21.44 -6.10 -1.33
CA ARG A 421 -20.88 -4.90 -1.96
C ARG A 421 -20.58 -5.14 -3.43
N LYS A 422 -19.94 -6.27 -3.76
CA LYS A 422 -19.59 -6.61 -5.15
C LYS A 422 -20.82 -6.79 -6.03
N THR A 423 -21.86 -7.46 -5.54
CA THR A 423 -23.09 -7.66 -6.29
C THR A 423 -23.87 -6.36 -6.44
N ALA A 424 -24.00 -5.57 -5.37
CA ALA A 424 -24.67 -4.27 -5.41
C ALA A 424 -23.94 -3.27 -6.31
N LEU A 425 -22.61 -3.22 -6.26
CA LEU A 425 -21.78 -2.37 -7.12
C LEU A 425 -21.93 -2.76 -8.60
N ARG A 426 -22.08 -4.04 -8.92
CA ARG A 426 -22.38 -4.46 -10.30
C ARG A 426 -23.79 -4.05 -10.73
N GLN A 427 -24.77 -4.22 -9.84
CA GLN A 427 -26.16 -3.87 -10.13
C GLN A 427 -26.37 -2.37 -10.33
N ILE A 428 -25.70 -1.51 -9.55
CA ILE A 428 -25.79 -0.06 -9.72
C ILE A 428 -25.11 0.40 -11.01
N THR A 429 -24.02 -0.26 -11.43
CA THR A 429 -23.29 0.12 -12.65
C THR A 429 -23.98 -0.35 -13.93
N ASP A 430 -24.50 -1.58 -13.93
CA ASP A 430 -25.18 -2.13 -15.11
C ASP A 430 -26.49 -1.37 -15.38
N ASN A 431 -27.16 -0.89 -14.32
CA ASN A 431 -28.43 -0.16 -14.41
C ASN A 431 -28.29 1.38 -14.29
N ALA A 432 -27.08 1.94 -14.28
CA ALA A 432 -26.85 3.37 -14.04
C ALA A 432 -27.65 4.27 -15.00
N ARG A 433 -27.69 3.92 -16.30
CA ARG A 433 -28.47 4.66 -17.31
C ARG A 433 -29.99 4.58 -17.10
N GLN A 434 -30.49 3.49 -16.51
CA GLN A 434 -31.93 3.31 -16.24
C GLN A 434 -32.40 4.12 -15.01
N PHE A 435 -31.50 4.30 -14.05
CA PHE A 435 -31.74 5.10 -12.84
C PHE A 435 -31.74 6.60 -13.12
N GLY A 436 -30.85 7.07 -13.99
CA GLY A 436 -30.71 8.49 -14.33
C GLY A 436 -29.77 9.24 -13.38
N ALA A 437 -29.14 10.30 -13.87
CA ALA A 437 -28.09 11.03 -13.15
C ALA A 437 -28.60 11.75 -11.89
N GLY A 438 -29.77 12.39 -11.95
CA GLY A 438 -30.35 13.15 -10.84
C GLY A 438 -30.56 12.32 -9.57
N PRO A 439 -31.40 11.26 -9.60
CA PRO A 439 -31.66 10.42 -8.43
C PRO A 439 -30.40 9.75 -7.86
N LEU A 440 -29.41 9.46 -8.71
CA LEU A 440 -28.13 8.92 -8.25
C LEU A 440 -27.34 9.97 -7.46
N PHE A 441 -27.10 11.16 -8.03
CA PHE A 441 -26.28 12.18 -7.36
C PHE A 441 -26.97 12.81 -6.17
N ASP A 442 -28.29 13.00 -6.20
CA ASP A 442 -29.03 13.57 -5.07
C ASP A 442 -29.00 12.64 -3.83
N GLN A 443 -28.80 11.32 -4.01
CA GLN A 443 -28.64 10.36 -2.91
C GLN A 443 -27.17 10.11 -2.52
N ILE A 444 -26.23 10.15 -3.48
CA ILE A 444 -24.81 9.85 -3.22
C ILE A 444 -24.07 11.05 -2.62
N LEU A 445 -24.30 12.27 -3.13
CA LEU A 445 -23.53 13.45 -2.73
C LEU A 445 -23.71 13.82 -1.24
N PRO A 446 -24.92 13.75 -0.64
CA PRO A 446 -25.09 14.02 0.79
C PRO A 446 -24.31 13.05 1.67
N LEU A 447 -24.23 11.77 1.28
CA LEU A 447 -23.47 10.76 2.03
C LEU A 447 -21.96 11.08 2.05
N LEU A 448 -21.43 11.69 0.99
CA LEU A 448 -20.01 12.05 0.92
C LEU A 448 -19.66 13.32 1.73
N MET A 449 -20.65 14.17 2.01
CA MET A 449 -20.46 15.38 2.84
C MET A 449 -20.51 15.08 4.34
N GLU A 450 -20.84 13.85 4.73
CA GLU A 450 -20.91 13.43 6.13
C GLU A 450 -19.50 13.41 6.77
N LYS A 451 -19.34 14.13 7.88
CA LYS A 451 -18.05 14.21 8.59
C LYS A 451 -17.66 12.93 9.32
N THR A 452 -18.62 12.06 9.62
CA THR A 452 -18.43 10.78 10.33
C THR A 452 -18.14 9.62 9.39
N LEU A 453 -18.07 9.88 8.08
CA LEU A 453 -17.79 8.88 7.06
C LEU A 453 -16.35 8.37 7.18
N GLU A 454 -16.21 7.05 7.38
CA GLU A 454 -14.91 6.40 7.44
C GLU A 454 -14.22 6.43 6.07
N ASP A 455 -12.88 6.47 6.03
CA ASP A 455 -12.11 6.54 4.78
C ASP A 455 -12.44 5.37 3.84
N GLN A 456 -12.67 4.17 4.41
CA GLN A 456 -13.08 3.00 3.65
C GLN A 456 -14.49 3.15 3.03
N GLU A 457 -15.43 3.76 3.73
CA GLU A 457 -16.79 4.02 3.24
C GLU A 457 -16.77 5.10 2.15
N ARG A 458 -15.97 6.15 2.35
CA ARG A 458 -15.70 7.21 1.36
C ARG A 458 -15.15 6.62 0.07
N HIS A 459 -14.13 5.78 0.16
CA HIS A 459 -13.53 5.09 -0.98
C HIS A 459 -14.55 4.26 -1.77
N LEU A 460 -15.48 3.59 -1.09
CA LEU A 460 -16.54 2.81 -1.75
C LEU A 460 -17.53 3.70 -2.49
N LEU A 461 -17.93 4.84 -1.90
CA LEU A 461 -18.81 5.81 -2.56
C LEU A 461 -18.12 6.48 -3.75
N VAL A 462 -16.85 6.84 -3.62
CA VAL A 462 -16.04 7.34 -4.74
C VAL A 462 -16.00 6.33 -5.88
N LYS A 463 -15.76 5.05 -5.58
CA LYS A 463 -15.81 3.98 -6.59
C LYS A 463 -17.17 3.83 -7.26
N VAL A 464 -18.26 4.12 -6.55
CA VAL A 464 -19.60 4.17 -7.16
C VAL A 464 -19.68 5.34 -8.13
N ILE A 465 -19.32 6.55 -7.68
CA ILE A 465 -19.34 7.78 -8.49
C ILE A 465 -18.54 7.59 -9.77
N ASP A 466 -17.32 7.08 -9.67
CA ASP A 466 -16.45 6.88 -10.82
C ASP A 466 -17.09 5.97 -11.89
N ARG A 467 -17.62 4.81 -11.46
CA ARG A 467 -18.24 3.86 -12.38
C ARG A 467 -19.56 4.37 -12.98
N ILE A 468 -20.34 5.16 -12.25
CA ILE A 468 -21.57 5.76 -12.78
C ILE A 468 -21.25 6.91 -13.76
N LEU A 469 -20.23 7.73 -13.49
CA LEU A 469 -19.81 8.82 -14.39
C LEU A 469 -19.44 8.28 -15.78
N TYR A 470 -18.67 7.19 -15.82
CA TYR A 470 -18.31 6.53 -17.09
C TYR A 470 -19.52 6.02 -17.88
N LYS A 471 -20.61 5.61 -17.20
CA LYS A 471 -21.81 5.10 -17.86
C LYS A 471 -22.78 6.19 -18.29
N LEU A 472 -22.86 7.29 -17.52
CA LEU A 472 -23.83 8.36 -17.72
C LEU A 472 -23.41 9.37 -18.80
N ASP A 473 -22.10 9.55 -19.03
CA ASP A 473 -21.54 10.39 -20.09
C ASP A 473 -22.18 11.80 -20.09
N ASP A 474 -22.83 12.24 -21.18
CA ASP A 474 -23.43 13.58 -21.31
C ASP A 474 -24.50 13.94 -20.26
N LEU A 475 -25.14 12.97 -19.61
CA LEU A 475 -26.22 13.20 -18.64
C LEU A 475 -25.74 13.92 -17.36
N VAL A 476 -24.42 14.02 -17.14
CA VAL A 476 -23.83 14.60 -15.93
C VAL A 476 -23.73 16.13 -15.97
N ARG A 477 -23.85 16.76 -17.15
CA ARG A 477 -23.58 18.21 -17.35
C ARG A 477 -24.32 19.14 -16.39
N PRO A 478 -25.62 18.96 -16.08
CA PRO A 478 -26.33 19.84 -15.15
C PRO A 478 -25.87 19.71 -13.69
N TYR A 479 -25.22 18.60 -13.35
CA TYR A 479 -24.83 18.26 -11.98
C TYR A 479 -23.34 18.54 -11.70
N VAL A 480 -22.58 19.01 -12.70
CA VAL A 480 -21.13 19.28 -12.60
C VAL A 480 -20.81 20.18 -11.41
N HIS A 481 -21.53 21.29 -11.23
CA HIS A 481 -21.29 22.20 -10.10
C HIS A 481 -21.54 21.51 -8.75
N LYS A 482 -22.64 20.74 -8.61
CA LYS A 482 -22.93 20.00 -7.37
C LYS A 482 -21.84 18.97 -7.06
N ILE A 483 -21.34 18.28 -8.07
CA ILE A 483 -20.26 17.29 -7.90
C ILE A 483 -18.97 17.99 -7.49
N LEU A 484 -18.59 19.08 -8.17
CA LEU A 484 -17.36 19.82 -7.88
C LEU A 484 -17.33 20.35 -6.45
N VAL A 485 -18.41 20.95 -5.95
CA VAL A 485 -18.47 21.48 -4.57
C VAL A 485 -18.18 20.39 -3.52
N VAL A 486 -18.57 19.14 -3.79
CA VAL A 486 -18.36 18.02 -2.87
C VAL A 486 -16.96 17.39 -3.05
N ILE A 487 -16.43 17.35 -4.27
CA ILE A 487 -15.16 16.66 -4.59
C ILE A 487 -13.94 17.57 -4.47
N GLU A 488 -14.07 18.88 -4.73
CA GLU A 488 -12.98 19.84 -4.66
C GLU A 488 -12.25 19.88 -3.30
N PRO A 489 -12.93 19.83 -2.14
CA PRO A 489 -12.27 19.74 -0.84
C PRO A 489 -11.32 18.54 -0.70
N LEU A 490 -11.63 17.41 -1.35
CA LEU A 490 -10.81 16.20 -1.31
C LEU A 490 -9.42 16.43 -1.92
N LEU A 491 -9.24 17.41 -2.81
CA LEU A 491 -7.94 17.75 -3.39
C LEU A 491 -6.95 18.35 -2.38
N ILE A 492 -7.43 18.81 -1.22
CA ILE A 492 -6.64 19.42 -0.15
C ILE A 492 -6.63 18.53 1.11
N ASP A 493 -7.29 17.37 1.08
CA ASP A 493 -7.30 16.44 2.21
C ASP A 493 -5.86 16.05 2.62
N GLN A 494 -5.64 15.77 3.89
CA GLN A 494 -4.33 15.34 4.40
C GLN A 494 -3.97 13.95 3.88
N ASP A 495 -4.98 13.10 3.69
CA ASP A 495 -4.79 11.78 3.12
C ASP A 495 -4.46 11.85 1.62
N TYR A 496 -3.39 11.17 1.22
CA TYR A 496 -2.98 11.07 -0.17
C TYR A 496 -4.03 10.33 -1.02
N TYR A 497 -4.63 9.27 -0.49
CA TYR A 497 -5.59 8.46 -1.24
C TYR A 497 -6.87 9.24 -1.53
N ALA A 498 -7.43 9.94 -0.54
CA ALA A 498 -8.53 10.88 -0.76
C ALA A 498 -8.22 11.94 -1.83
N ARG A 499 -6.99 12.47 -1.86
CA ARG A 499 -6.57 13.41 -2.92
C ARG A 499 -6.52 12.75 -4.30
N VAL A 500 -6.01 11.52 -4.42
CA VAL A 500 -5.96 10.78 -5.70
C VAL A 500 -7.38 10.54 -6.21
N GLU A 501 -8.26 10.06 -5.33
CA GLU A 501 -9.67 9.83 -5.61
C GLU A 501 -10.41 11.07 -6.11
N GLY A 502 -10.19 12.20 -5.45
CA GLY A 502 -10.73 13.48 -5.90
C GLY A 502 -10.23 13.87 -7.30
N ARG A 503 -8.95 13.61 -7.61
CA ARG A 503 -8.38 13.86 -8.94
C ARG A 503 -8.99 12.95 -10.01
N GLU A 504 -9.16 11.66 -9.71
CA GLU A 504 -9.75 10.70 -10.64
C GLU A 504 -11.20 11.07 -10.98
N ILE A 505 -12.01 11.42 -9.97
CA ILE A 505 -13.39 11.84 -10.20
C ILE A 505 -13.45 13.11 -11.04
N ILE A 506 -12.64 14.14 -10.76
CA ILE A 506 -12.64 15.38 -11.54
C ILE A 506 -12.14 15.13 -12.96
N SER A 507 -11.14 14.26 -13.15
CA SER A 507 -10.66 13.84 -14.46
C SER A 507 -11.78 13.17 -15.27
N ASN A 508 -12.47 12.18 -14.71
CA ASN A 508 -13.53 11.47 -15.41
C ASN A 508 -14.78 12.35 -15.62
N LEU A 509 -15.09 13.22 -14.65
CA LEU A 509 -16.12 14.26 -14.80
C LEU A 509 -15.78 15.21 -15.95
N SER A 510 -14.52 15.63 -16.09
CA SER A 510 -14.11 16.54 -17.16
C SER A 510 -14.21 15.90 -18.55
N LYS A 511 -13.94 14.60 -18.67
CA LYS A 511 -14.12 13.82 -19.90
C LYS A 511 -15.59 13.66 -20.27
N ALA A 512 -16.46 13.44 -19.28
CA ALA A 512 -17.91 13.29 -19.49
C ALA A 512 -18.64 14.63 -19.74
N ALA A 513 -18.24 15.71 -19.04
CA ALA A 513 -18.91 17.01 -19.14
C ALA A 513 -18.36 17.92 -20.26
N GLY A 514 -17.10 17.71 -20.64
CA GLY A 514 -16.37 18.53 -21.61
C GLY A 514 -15.85 19.86 -21.07
N LEU A 515 -14.85 20.43 -21.75
CA LEU A 515 -14.10 21.61 -21.29
C LEU A 515 -14.99 22.85 -21.09
N ALA A 516 -15.88 23.13 -22.04
CA ALA A 516 -16.71 24.34 -22.00
C ALA A 516 -17.62 24.39 -20.76
N THR A 517 -18.23 23.24 -20.43
CA THR A 517 -19.07 23.09 -19.22
C THR A 517 -18.23 23.34 -17.97
N MET A 518 -17.06 22.69 -17.86
CA MET A 518 -16.14 22.85 -16.72
C MET A 518 -15.68 24.30 -16.52
N ILE A 519 -15.32 25.00 -17.60
CA ILE A 519 -14.93 26.41 -17.53
C ILE A 519 -16.11 27.27 -17.08
N SER A 520 -17.30 27.05 -17.64
CA SER A 520 -18.49 27.85 -17.29
C SER A 520 -18.88 27.72 -15.83
N THR A 521 -18.73 26.52 -15.24
CA THR A 521 -19.11 26.25 -13.85
C THR A 521 -18.12 26.82 -12.83
N MET A 522 -16.81 26.71 -13.08
CA MET A 522 -15.77 27.14 -12.13
C MET A 522 -15.30 28.59 -12.32
N ARG A 523 -15.68 29.26 -13.42
CA ARG A 523 -15.27 30.65 -13.68
C ARG A 523 -15.64 31.63 -12.57
N PRO A 524 -16.83 31.58 -11.95
CA PRO A 524 -17.19 32.47 -10.83
C PRO A 524 -16.32 32.27 -9.58
N ASP A 525 -15.72 31.09 -9.41
CA ASP A 525 -14.94 30.75 -8.22
C ASP A 525 -13.50 31.29 -8.27
N ILE A 526 -13.05 31.74 -9.46
CA ILE A 526 -11.68 32.22 -9.70
C ILE A 526 -11.40 33.57 -9.00
N ASP A 527 -12.38 34.48 -9.00
CA ASP A 527 -12.28 35.80 -8.36
C ASP A 527 -13.06 35.88 -7.05
N HIS A 528 -13.44 34.72 -6.47
CA HIS A 528 -14.07 34.63 -5.17
C HIS A 528 -13.19 35.25 -4.06
N VAL A 529 -13.83 35.88 -3.07
CA VAL A 529 -13.10 36.60 -2.00
C VAL A 529 -12.33 35.62 -1.12
N ASP A 530 -12.91 34.46 -0.85
CA ASP A 530 -12.27 33.39 -0.07
C ASP A 530 -11.06 32.80 -0.80
N GLU A 531 -9.95 32.66 -0.08
CA GLU A 531 -8.74 32.01 -0.58
C GLU A 531 -8.89 30.48 -0.64
N TYR A 532 -9.70 29.88 0.24
CA TYR A 532 -9.92 28.44 0.26
C TYR A 532 -10.54 27.96 -1.05
N VAL A 533 -11.66 28.57 -1.45
CA VAL A 533 -12.36 28.28 -2.71
C VAL A 533 -11.44 28.49 -3.91
N ARG A 534 -10.70 29.60 -3.97
CA ARG A 534 -9.73 29.84 -5.06
C ARG A 534 -8.63 28.79 -5.11
N ASN A 535 -8.19 28.27 -3.97
CA ASN A 535 -7.15 27.25 -3.89
C ASN A 535 -7.64 25.87 -4.33
N THR A 536 -8.86 25.47 -3.96
CA THR A 536 -9.49 24.24 -4.45
C THR A 536 -9.75 24.31 -5.94
N THR A 537 -10.32 25.43 -6.41
CA THR A 537 -10.60 25.69 -7.81
C THR A 537 -9.31 25.66 -8.65
N ALA A 538 -8.20 26.23 -8.15
CA ALA A 538 -6.93 26.19 -8.87
C ALA A 538 -6.39 24.76 -9.05
N ARG A 539 -6.55 23.90 -8.05
CA ARG A 539 -6.20 22.48 -8.13
C ARG A 539 -7.14 21.73 -9.06
N ALA A 540 -8.44 22.01 -9.00
CA ALA A 540 -9.43 21.41 -9.90
C ALA A 540 -9.14 21.72 -11.37
N PHE A 541 -8.82 22.97 -11.71
CA PHE A 541 -8.41 23.34 -13.07
C PHE A 541 -7.12 22.66 -13.53
N ALA A 542 -6.16 22.43 -12.64
CA ALA A 542 -4.96 21.67 -12.98
C ALA A 542 -5.30 20.20 -13.30
N VAL A 543 -6.24 19.60 -12.58
CA VAL A 543 -6.76 18.25 -12.91
C VAL A 543 -7.49 18.25 -14.25
N VAL A 544 -8.33 19.25 -14.52
CA VAL A 544 -9.00 19.39 -15.83
C VAL A 544 -7.98 19.55 -16.97
N ALA A 545 -6.89 20.31 -16.75
CA ALA A 545 -5.81 20.43 -17.72
C ALA A 545 -5.10 19.09 -17.98
N SER A 546 -4.93 18.25 -16.95
CA SER A 546 -4.34 16.91 -17.11
C SER A 546 -5.24 15.95 -17.88
N ALA A 547 -6.57 16.08 -17.75
CA ALA A 547 -7.52 15.17 -18.37
C ALA A 547 -7.88 15.53 -19.82
N LEU A 548 -7.97 16.82 -20.14
CA LEU A 548 -8.37 17.33 -21.47
C LEU A 548 -7.20 17.91 -22.28
N GLY A 549 -6.02 18.01 -21.67
CA GLY A 549 -4.82 18.59 -22.27
C GLY A 549 -4.64 20.08 -21.95
N ILE A 550 -3.37 20.47 -21.75
CA ILE A 550 -2.96 21.87 -21.49
C ILE A 550 -3.34 22.81 -22.65
N PRO A 551 -3.14 22.45 -23.94
CA PRO A 551 -3.42 23.37 -25.06
C PRO A 551 -4.83 23.94 -25.06
N ALA A 552 -5.83 23.10 -24.73
CA ALA A 552 -7.22 23.50 -24.73
C ALA A 552 -7.53 24.54 -23.64
N LEU A 553 -6.78 24.53 -22.52
CA LEU A 553 -6.96 25.46 -21.41
C LEU A 553 -6.10 26.74 -21.53
N LEU A 554 -5.06 26.76 -22.38
CA LEU A 554 -4.15 27.90 -22.53
C LEU A 554 -4.86 29.23 -22.85
N PRO A 555 -5.83 29.32 -23.79
CA PRO A 555 -6.53 30.58 -24.06
C PRO A 555 -7.25 31.13 -22.84
N PHE A 556 -7.84 30.25 -22.03
CA PHE A 556 -8.49 30.60 -20.78
C PHE A 556 -7.49 31.11 -19.75
N LEU A 557 -6.35 30.44 -19.58
CA LEU A 557 -5.28 30.87 -18.66
C LEU A 557 -4.71 32.22 -19.06
N ARG A 558 -4.47 32.47 -20.35
CA ARG A 558 -4.01 33.78 -20.87
C ARG A 558 -4.98 34.89 -20.47
N ALA A 559 -6.29 34.66 -20.57
CA ALA A 559 -7.30 35.63 -20.20
C ALA A 559 -7.38 35.88 -18.67
N VAL A 560 -7.28 34.82 -17.86
CA VAL A 560 -7.35 34.92 -16.39
C VAL A 560 -6.08 35.56 -15.82
N CYS A 561 -4.89 35.13 -16.24
CA CYS A 561 -3.61 35.66 -15.77
C CYS A 561 -3.41 37.13 -16.13
N ARG A 562 -4.00 37.62 -17.23
CA ARG A 562 -3.94 39.02 -17.68
C ARG A 562 -5.19 39.83 -17.34
N SER A 563 -6.06 39.31 -16.46
CA SER A 563 -7.30 39.97 -16.08
C SER A 563 -7.06 41.30 -15.37
N LYS A 564 -7.65 42.37 -15.89
CA LYS A 564 -7.65 43.71 -15.26
C LYS A 564 -8.76 43.87 -14.22
N LYS A 565 -9.70 42.94 -14.12
CA LYS A 565 -10.88 43.06 -13.25
C LYS A 565 -10.55 42.89 -11.77
N SER A 566 -9.78 41.87 -11.43
CA SER A 566 -9.43 41.54 -10.05
C SER A 566 -8.02 40.96 -9.98
N TRP A 567 -7.26 41.35 -8.97
CA TRP A 567 -5.95 40.75 -8.71
C TRP A 567 -6.10 39.31 -8.20
N GLN A 568 -7.24 38.97 -7.59
CA GLN A 568 -7.60 37.62 -7.17
C GLN A 568 -7.66 36.67 -8.36
N ALA A 569 -8.26 37.10 -9.49
CA ALA A 569 -8.26 36.29 -10.71
C ALA A 569 -6.84 36.03 -11.23
N ARG A 570 -5.99 37.07 -11.27
CA ARG A 570 -4.58 36.91 -11.68
C ARG A 570 -3.85 35.94 -10.76
N HIS A 571 -4.01 36.10 -9.45
CA HIS A 571 -3.42 35.22 -8.46
C HIS A 571 -3.85 33.75 -8.64
N THR A 572 -5.16 33.50 -8.80
CA THR A 572 -5.69 32.15 -9.02
C THR A 572 -5.22 31.58 -10.35
N GLY A 573 -5.20 32.38 -11.41
CA GLY A 573 -4.66 31.97 -12.72
C GLY A 573 -3.22 31.50 -12.64
N VAL A 574 -2.36 32.25 -11.95
CA VAL A 574 -0.96 31.84 -11.70
C VAL A 574 -0.90 30.59 -10.82
N LYS A 575 -1.77 30.45 -9.81
CA LYS A 575 -1.87 29.21 -9.03
C LYS A 575 -2.25 27.99 -9.88
N ILE A 576 -3.13 28.14 -10.87
CA ILE A 576 -3.43 27.04 -11.81
C ILE A 576 -2.16 26.64 -12.56
N VAL A 577 -1.42 27.62 -13.10
CA VAL A 577 -0.12 27.37 -13.77
C VAL A 577 0.92 26.77 -12.83
N GLN A 578 0.86 27.04 -11.53
CA GLN A 578 1.71 26.38 -10.53
C GLN A 578 1.31 24.91 -10.29
N GLN A 579 0.02 24.59 -10.26
CA GLN A 579 -0.45 23.23 -9.99
C GLN A 579 -0.33 22.29 -11.20
N ILE A 580 -0.41 22.81 -12.43
CA ILE A 580 -0.21 22.03 -13.67
C ILE A 580 1.12 21.25 -13.66
N PRO A 581 2.31 21.85 -13.48
CA PRO A 581 3.57 21.12 -13.45
C PRO A 581 3.70 20.19 -12.24
N ILE A 582 3.09 20.53 -11.10
CA ILE A 582 3.09 19.64 -9.92
C ILE A 582 2.32 18.34 -10.23
N LEU A 583 1.26 18.41 -11.06
CA LEU A 583 0.46 17.24 -11.42
C LEU A 583 1.00 16.50 -12.64
N MET A 584 1.45 17.22 -13.67
CA MET A 584 1.90 16.65 -14.95
C MET A 584 3.38 16.25 -14.96
N GLY A 585 4.20 16.81 -14.06
CA GLY A 585 5.64 16.63 -14.06
C GLY A 585 6.27 17.05 -15.40
N CYS A 586 7.12 16.18 -15.95
CA CYS A 586 7.86 16.42 -17.19
C CYS A 586 6.99 16.62 -18.44
N ALA A 587 5.71 16.24 -18.42
CA ALA A 587 4.81 16.38 -19.58
C ALA A 587 4.46 17.85 -19.93
N VAL A 588 4.94 18.83 -19.15
CA VAL A 588 4.74 20.26 -19.43
C VAL A 588 5.64 20.79 -20.55
N LEU A 589 6.76 20.11 -20.87
CA LEU A 589 7.79 20.58 -21.82
C LEU A 589 7.24 21.15 -23.15
N PRO A 590 6.32 20.48 -23.88
CA PRO A 590 5.81 21.01 -25.16
C PRO A 590 5.00 22.30 -25.03
N HIS A 591 4.49 22.59 -23.83
CA HIS A 591 3.60 23.72 -23.55
C HIS A 591 4.24 24.75 -22.62
N LEU A 592 5.51 24.56 -22.26
CA LEU A 592 6.24 25.37 -21.30
C LEU A 592 6.28 26.84 -21.73
N LYS A 593 6.68 27.13 -22.97
CA LYS A 593 6.71 28.48 -23.52
C LYS A 593 5.35 29.18 -23.39
N GLY A 594 4.27 28.49 -23.75
CA GLY A 594 2.91 29.01 -23.63
C GLY A 594 2.51 29.36 -22.19
N LEU A 595 2.90 28.54 -21.21
CA LEU A 595 2.64 28.77 -19.79
C LEU A 595 3.51 29.89 -19.21
N VAL A 596 4.79 29.94 -19.59
CA VAL A 596 5.75 30.97 -19.19
C VAL A 596 5.29 32.35 -19.70
N GLU A 597 4.88 32.45 -20.96
CA GLU A 597 4.32 33.69 -21.55
C GLU A 597 3.03 34.16 -20.85
N CYS A 598 2.25 33.24 -20.25
CA CYS A 598 1.05 33.61 -19.49
C CYS A 598 1.40 34.34 -18.19
N ILE A 599 2.47 33.91 -17.52
CA ILE A 599 2.81 34.35 -16.16
C ILE A 599 3.89 35.43 -16.12
N GLY A 600 4.74 35.56 -17.16
CA GLY A 600 5.85 36.51 -17.21
C GLY A 600 5.50 37.95 -16.78
N PRO A 601 4.41 38.57 -17.31
CA PRO A 601 4.02 39.93 -16.91
C PRO A 601 3.68 40.09 -15.43
N ASN A 602 3.25 39.02 -14.76
CA ASN A 602 2.79 39.06 -13.37
C ASN A 602 3.95 39.13 -12.35
N LEU A 603 5.20 38.95 -12.80
CA LEU A 603 6.39 39.18 -11.96
C LEU A 603 6.56 40.65 -11.55
N ASN A 604 6.07 41.57 -12.38
CA ASN A 604 6.13 43.01 -12.14
C ASN A 604 4.79 43.58 -11.63
N ASP A 605 3.85 42.74 -11.20
CA ASP A 605 2.56 43.19 -10.65
C ASP A 605 2.78 44.06 -9.40
N GLU A 606 1.92 45.06 -9.17
CA GLU A 606 1.95 45.91 -7.98
C GLU A 606 1.77 45.08 -6.70
N GLN A 607 0.93 44.04 -6.77
CA GLN A 607 0.58 43.22 -5.63
C GLN A 607 1.65 42.16 -5.30
N THR A 608 2.20 42.24 -4.09
CA THR A 608 3.25 41.32 -3.61
C THR A 608 2.84 39.85 -3.67
N LYS A 609 1.59 39.53 -3.29
CA LYS A 609 1.05 38.16 -3.32
C LYS A 609 1.10 37.55 -4.74
N VAL A 610 0.78 38.33 -5.77
CA VAL A 610 0.82 37.86 -7.16
C VAL A 610 2.27 37.63 -7.59
N ARG A 611 3.19 38.54 -7.27
CA ARG A 611 4.62 38.37 -7.56
C ARG A 611 5.21 37.12 -6.92
N THR A 612 4.93 36.90 -5.63
CA THR A 612 5.43 35.72 -4.89
C THR A 612 4.92 34.43 -5.51
N VAL A 613 3.61 34.31 -5.78
CA VAL A 613 3.07 33.09 -6.40
C VAL A 613 3.60 32.88 -7.82
N THR A 614 3.84 33.97 -8.56
CA THR A 614 4.45 33.89 -9.90
C THR A 614 5.86 33.32 -9.84
N SER A 615 6.68 33.76 -8.89
CA SER A 615 8.02 33.19 -8.68
C SER A 615 7.95 31.70 -8.29
N LEU A 616 6.99 31.30 -7.45
CA LEU A 616 6.80 29.90 -7.09
C LEU A 616 6.27 29.04 -8.25
N ALA A 617 5.45 29.61 -9.13
CA ALA A 617 4.98 28.93 -10.34
C ALA A 617 6.13 28.70 -11.32
N ILE A 618 7.02 29.68 -11.49
CA ILE A 618 8.23 29.52 -12.31
C ILE A 618 9.16 28.46 -11.70
N ALA A 619 9.34 28.46 -10.37
CA ALA A 619 10.11 27.42 -9.70
C ALA A 619 9.55 26.02 -10.00
N ALA A 620 8.22 25.85 -9.93
CA ALA A 620 7.56 24.57 -10.23
C ALA A 620 7.68 24.17 -11.71
N LEU A 621 7.59 25.13 -12.63
CA LEU A 621 7.80 24.89 -14.07
C LEU A 621 9.26 24.48 -14.36
N ALA A 622 10.23 25.17 -13.75
CA ALA A 622 11.65 24.86 -13.92
C ALA A 622 12.00 23.50 -13.31
N GLU A 623 11.49 23.20 -12.11
CA GLU A 623 11.62 21.88 -11.47
C GLU A 623 11.08 20.75 -12.36
N ALA A 624 9.90 20.94 -12.93
CA ALA A 624 9.27 19.97 -13.81
C ALA A 624 9.96 19.81 -15.18
N SER A 625 10.69 20.84 -15.63
CA SER A 625 11.34 20.84 -16.95
C SER A 625 12.79 20.35 -16.90
N ASN A 626 13.42 20.35 -15.72
CA ASN A 626 14.81 19.94 -15.51
C ASN A 626 15.13 18.58 -16.17
N PRO A 627 16.14 18.46 -17.05
CA PRO A 627 17.17 19.46 -17.40
C PRO A 627 16.89 20.34 -18.64
N TYR A 628 15.76 20.18 -19.31
CA TYR A 628 15.45 20.88 -20.56
C TYR A 628 14.62 22.16 -20.35
N GLY A 629 14.48 22.96 -21.40
CA GLY A 629 13.50 24.07 -21.43
C GLY A 629 14.02 25.44 -21.03
N ILE A 630 15.35 25.65 -20.96
CA ILE A 630 15.95 26.95 -20.64
C ILE A 630 15.53 28.06 -21.61
N GLU A 631 15.39 27.74 -22.89
CA GLU A 631 14.95 28.67 -23.95
C GLU A 631 13.59 29.32 -23.64
N SER A 632 12.70 28.58 -22.97
CA SER A 632 11.38 29.09 -22.61
C SER A 632 11.44 30.13 -21.48
N PHE A 633 12.53 30.18 -20.71
CA PHE A 633 12.68 31.07 -19.55
C PHE A 633 13.44 32.36 -19.85
N ASP A 634 14.01 32.53 -21.05
CA ASP A 634 14.89 33.67 -21.39
C ASP A 634 14.24 35.05 -21.12
N ASP A 635 13.00 35.23 -21.57
CA ASP A 635 12.21 36.46 -21.35
C ASP A 635 12.01 36.82 -19.86
N ILE A 636 12.10 35.83 -18.97
CA ILE A 636 11.81 35.94 -17.55
C ILE A 636 13.10 36.14 -16.72
N LEU A 637 14.27 35.80 -17.24
CA LEU A 637 15.53 35.84 -16.48
C LEU A 637 15.78 37.24 -15.89
N ASN A 638 15.80 38.28 -16.71
CA ASN A 638 16.11 39.64 -16.26
C ASN A 638 15.14 40.17 -15.17
N PRO A 639 13.79 40.04 -15.32
CA PRO A 639 12.85 40.32 -14.25
C PRO A 639 13.10 39.55 -12.94
N LEU A 640 13.44 38.26 -13.00
CA LEU A 640 13.73 37.47 -11.80
C LEU A 640 14.97 37.96 -11.06
N TRP A 641 16.03 38.26 -11.81
CA TRP A 641 17.32 38.71 -11.27
C TRP A 641 17.25 40.08 -10.63
N THR A 642 16.59 41.02 -11.30
CA THR A 642 16.33 42.35 -10.74
C THR A 642 15.39 42.26 -9.53
N GLY A 643 14.43 41.34 -9.56
CA GLY A 643 13.54 41.00 -8.44
C GLY A 643 14.31 40.49 -7.22
N ALA A 644 15.22 39.54 -7.40
CA ALA A 644 16.04 38.96 -6.33
C ALA A 644 16.93 40.00 -5.63
N ARG A 645 17.42 41.01 -6.36
CA ARG A 645 18.22 42.09 -5.75
C ARG A 645 17.36 43.10 -4.98
N LYS A 646 16.18 43.44 -5.50
CA LYS A 646 15.29 44.48 -4.96
C LYS A 646 14.43 44.00 -3.78
N GLN A 647 13.94 42.76 -3.82
CA GLN A 647 13.01 42.24 -2.81
C GLN A 647 13.76 41.78 -1.54
N ARG A 648 13.04 41.76 -0.41
CA ARG A 648 13.51 41.26 0.89
C ARG A 648 12.40 40.45 1.59
N GLY A 649 12.77 39.64 2.58
CA GLY A 649 11.83 38.80 3.33
C GLY A 649 11.20 37.69 2.49
N LYS A 650 9.95 37.32 2.78
CA LYS A 650 9.25 36.20 2.11
C LYS A 650 9.12 36.33 0.60
N GLY A 651 9.03 37.56 0.09
CA GLY A 651 9.03 37.81 -1.35
C GLY A 651 10.33 37.32 -1.99
N LEU A 652 11.48 37.62 -1.37
CA LEU A 652 12.80 37.18 -1.84
C LEU A 652 12.94 35.66 -1.87
N ALA A 653 12.38 34.94 -0.91
CA ALA A 653 12.44 33.48 -0.86
C ALA A 653 11.80 32.84 -2.12
N GLY A 654 10.69 33.39 -2.61
CA GLY A 654 10.06 32.91 -3.85
C GLY A 654 10.96 33.11 -5.08
N PHE A 655 11.59 34.29 -5.20
CA PHE A 655 12.53 34.58 -6.29
C PHE A 655 13.79 33.72 -6.22
N LEU A 656 14.41 33.59 -5.04
CA LEU A 656 15.60 32.73 -4.86
C LEU A 656 15.28 31.29 -5.21
N LYS A 657 14.11 30.78 -4.80
CA LYS A 657 13.66 29.44 -5.18
C LYS A 657 13.56 29.30 -6.69
N ALA A 658 12.88 30.23 -7.36
CA ALA A 658 12.74 30.20 -8.82
C ALA A 658 14.10 30.15 -9.53
N VAL A 659 15.01 31.02 -9.10
CA VAL A 659 16.35 31.10 -9.70
C VAL A 659 17.15 29.83 -9.43
N GLY A 660 17.13 29.28 -8.21
CA GLY A 660 17.82 28.02 -7.89
C GLY A 660 17.38 26.85 -8.77
N TYR A 661 16.09 26.76 -9.12
CA TYR A 661 15.61 25.74 -10.04
C TYR A 661 15.94 26.01 -11.50
N ILE A 662 16.25 27.24 -11.90
CA ILE A 662 16.63 27.58 -13.28
C ILE A 662 18.13 27.32 -13.52
N ILE A 663 19.00 27.53 -12.52
CA ILE A 663 20.46 27.39 -12.68
C ILE A 663 20.87 26.04 -13.27
N PRO A 664 20.33 24.88 -12.82
CA PRO A 664 20.69 23.59 -13.41
C PRO A 664 20.28 23.39 -14.87
N LEU A 665 19.38 24.22 -15.41
CA LEU A 665 18.95 24.18 -16.81
C LEU A 665 19.87 25.03 -17.72
N MET A 666 20.74 25.86 -17.14
CA MET A 666 21.62 26.75 -17.88
C MET A 666 22.90 26.05 -18.33
N ASP A 667 23.49 26.55 -19.42
CA ASP A 667 24.84 26.17 -19.83
C ASP A 667 25.88 26.61 -18.79
N GLU A 668 27.03 25.92 -18.74
CA GLU A 668 28.08 26.09 -17.72
C GLU A 668 28.55 27.55 -17.55
N GLU A 669 28.72 28.28 -18.65
CA GLU A 669 29.20 29.67 -18.63
C GLU A 669 28.19 30.61 -17.95
N TYR A 670 26.91 30.49 -18.34
CA TYR A 670 25.83 31.27 -17.76
C TYR A 670 25.58 30.85 -16.31
N ALA A 671 25.60 29.55 -16.01
CA ALA A 671 25.44 29.03 -14.68
C ALA A 671 26.50 29.58 -13.72
N ASN A 672 27.77 29.65 -14.12
CA ASN A 672 28.84 30.22 -13.29
C ASN A 672 28.62 31.72 -13.03
N TYR A 673 28.34 32.50 -14.09
CA TYR A 673 28.08 33.94 -13.97
C TYR A 673 26.93 34.22 -13.01
N TYR A 674 25.80 33.52 -13.18
CA TYR A 674 24.61 33.72 -12.36
C TYR A 674 24.78 33.19 -10.94
N THR A 675 25.46 32.05 -10.74
CA THR A 675 25.72 31.50 -9.41
C THR A 675 26.58 32.44 -8.57
N SER A 676 27.63 33.03 -9.16
CA SER A 676 28.50 33.98 -8.44
C SER A 676 27.72 35.16 -7.86
N GLN A 677 26.74 35.68 -8.60
CA GLN A 677 25.91 36.80 -8.17
C GLN A 677 24.87 36.42 -7.11
N ILE A 678 24.29 35.22 -7.19
CA ILE A 678 23.34 34.77 -6.15
C ILE A 678 24.08 34.42 -4.87
N MET A 679 25.29 33.88 -4.96
CA MET A 679 26.02 33.41 -3.79
C MET A 679 26.23 34.53 -2.79
N GLU A 680 26.52 35.77 -3.22
CA GLU A 680 26.57 36.94 -2.34
C GLU A 680 25.25 37.19 -1.58
N ILE A 681 24.11 36.96 -2.24
CA ILE A 681 22.79 37.07 -1.62
C ILE A 681 22.56 35.91 -0.65
N LEU A 682 22.92 34.67 -1.03
CA LEU A 682 22.75 33.49 -0.19
C LEU A 682 23.56 33.59 1.10
N LEU A 683 24.85 33.94 1.02
CA LEU A 683 25.72 34.08 2.20
C LEU A 683 25.16 35.08 3.20
N ARG A 684 24.60 36.21 2.72
CA ARG A 684 23.90 37.16 3.59
C ARG A 684 22.69 36.55 4.29
N GLU A 685 21.92 35.73 3.59
CA GLU A 685 20.69 35.11 4.12
C GLU A 685 20.95 33.81 4.92
N PHE A 686 22.18 33.29 5.01
CA PHE A 686 22.52 32.12 5.85
C PHE A 686 22.20 32.34 7.34
N SER A 687 22.40 33.58 7.81
CA SER A 687 22.09 33.99 9.18
C SER A 687 20.60 34.30 9.42
N SER A 688 19.74 34.18 8.40
CA SER A 688 18.32 34.51 8.53
C SER A 688 17.64 33.65 9.60
N PRO A 689 16.81 34.24 10.48
CA PRO A 689 16.06 33.47 11.47
C PRO A 689 14.84 32.74 10.87
N ASP A 690 14.40 33.11 9.66
CA ASP A 690 13.20 32.54 9.03
C ASP A 690 13.47 31.13 8.47
N GLU A 691 12.70 30.15 8.93
CA GLU A 691 12.83 28.76 8.50
C GLU A 691 12.49 28.55 7.02
N GLU A 692 11.51 29.30 6.48
CA GLU A 692 11.17 29.21 5.05
C GLU A 692 12.34 29.68 4.20
N MET A 693 13.02 30.75 4.63
CA MET A 693 14.21 31.25 3.95
C MET A 693 15.35 30.24 4.01
N LYS A 694 15.63 29.65 5.19
CA LYS A 694 16.68 28.63 5.32
C LYS A 694 16.45 27.43 4.40
N LYS A 695 15.21 26.97 4.28
CA LYS A 695 14.86 25.85 3.38
C LYS A 695 15.14 26.20 1.92
N VAL A 696 14.73 27.39 1.48
CA VAL A 696 15.01 27.87 0.12
C VAL A 696 16.51 27.98 -0.11
N VAL A 697 17.23 28.63 0.81
CA VAL A 697 18.68 28.84 0.71
C VAL A 697 19.42 27.51 0.63
N LEU A 698 19.11 26.54 1.51
CA LEU A 698 19.69 25.19 1.46
C LEU A 698 19.41 24.50 0.12
N LYS A 699 18.18 24.59 -0.39
CA LYS A 699 17.82 23.98 -1.67
C LYS A 699 18.56 24.62 -2.84
N VAL A 700 18.69 25.95 -2.85
CA VAL A 700 19.43 26.68 -3.87
C VAL A 700 20.92 26.33 -3.81
N VAL A 701 21.52 26.24 -2.61
CA VAL A 701 22.91 25.80 -2.45
C VAL A 701 23.12 24.39 -2.99
N SER A 702 22.22 23.46 -2.70
CA SER A 702 22.22 22.10 -3.27
C SER A 702 22.19 22.12 -4.80
N GLN A 703 21.31 22.93 -5.40
CA GLN A 703 21.20 23.07 -6.86
C GLN A 703 22.44 23.69 -7.50
N CYS A 704 22.98 24.76 -6.90
CA CYS A 704 24.22 25.38 -7.35
C CYS A 704 25.39 24.40 -7.28
N ALA A 705 25.49 23.60 -6.20
CA ALA A 705 26.53 22.58 -6.08
C ALA A 705 26.37 21.47 -7.13
N GLY A 706 25.15 21.11 -7.51
CA GLY A 706 24.89 20.12 -8.57
C GLY A 706 25.28 20.59 -9.97
N THR A 707 25.51 21.88 -10.20
CA THR A 707 25.73 22.44 -11.53
C THR A 707 27.21 22.38 -11.93
N ASP A 708 27.50 22.07 -13.19
CA ASP A 708 28.88 21.88 -13.67
C ASP A 708 29.69 23.18 -13.76
N GLY A 709 29.04 24.33 -13.89
CA GLY A 709 29.68 25.64 -13.87
C GLY A 709 30.31 26.05 -12.53
N VAL A 710 30.01 25.35 -11.42
CA VAL A 710 30.54 25.67 -10.08
C VAL A 710 31.74 24.80 -9.75
N THR A 711 32.92 25.43 -9.63
CA THR A 711 34.14 24.71 -9.29
C THR A 711 34.21 24.31 -7.81
N ALA A 712 34.81 23.16 -7.52
CA ALA A 712 35.01 22.69 -6.15
C ALA A 712 35.86 23.66 -5.30
N GLY A 713 36.83 24.34 -5.91
CA GLY A 713 37.66 25.36 -5.23
C GLY A 713 36.83 26.54 -4.74
N TYR A 714 35.89 27.03 -5.54
CA TYR A 714 34.99 28.12 -5.16
C TYR A 714 34.13 27.77 -3.94
N LEU A 715 33.57 26.55 -3.90
CA LEU A 715 32.78 26.10 -2.75
C LEU A 715 33.61 26.03 -1.47
N LYS A 716 34.86 25.53 -1.57
CA LYS A 716 35.78 25.41 -0.43
C LYS A 716 36.11 26.77 0.20
N GLU A 717 36.40 27.78 -0.61
CA GLU A 717 36.84 29.09 -0.12
C GLU A 717 35.68 29.97 0.38
N HIS A 718 34.52 29.92 -0.28
CA HIS A 718 33.45 30.89 -0.04
C HIS A 718 32.20 30.35 0.67
N VAL A 719 31.90 29.05 0.57
CA VAL A 719 30.59 28.51 1.00
C VAL A 719 30.68 27.58 2.20
N LEU A 720 31.66 26.67 2.24
CA LEU A 720 31.71 25.59 3.24
C LEU A 720 31.77 26.10 4.68
N ASP A 721 32.65 27.06 4.97
CA ASP A 721 32.88 27.49 6.35
C ASP A 721 31.65 28.21 6.93
N GLU A 722 30.98 29.05 6.14
CA GLU A 722 29.73 29.70 6.55
C GLU A 722 28.55 28.72 6.63
N PHE A 723 28.52 27.72 5.75
CA PHE A 723 27.50 26.67 5.74
C PHE A 723 27.55 25.83 7.02
N PHE A 724 28.72 25.28 7.37
CA PHE A 724 28.89 24.47 8.58
C PHE A 724 28.68 25.30 9.85
N LYS A 725 29.08 26.58 9.85
CA LYS A 725 28.82 27.46 11.00
C LYS A 725 27.34 27.75 11.23
N SER A 726 26.55 27.88 10.16
CA SER A 726 25.15 28.36 10.25
C SER A 726 24.13 27.23 10.30
N PHE A 727 24.35 26.14 9.57
CA PHE A 727 23.38 25.05 9.40
C PHE A 727 23.69 23.82 10.25
N TRP A 728 24.96 23.55 10.59
CA TRP A 728 25.33 22.43 11.47
C TRP A 728 25.26 22.84 12.94
N VAL A 729 24.02 23.02 13.43
CA VAL A 729 23.71 23.37 14.82
C VAL A 729 22.74 22.35 15.40
N ARG A 730 22.86 22.01 16.70
CA ARG A 730 22.00 21.04 17.40
C ARG A 730 20.48 21.26 17.18
N ARG A 731 20.05 22.52 17.04
CA ARG A 731 18.63 22.87 16.76
C ARG A 731 18.13 22.31 15.44
N MET A 732 18.98 22.26 14.41
CA MET A 732 18.60 21.78 13.07
C MET A 732 18.36 20.27 13.05
N ALA A 733 18.99 19.52 13.97
CA ALA A 733 18.81 18.08 14.09
C ALA A 733 17.50 17.66 14.79
N LEU A 734 16.82 18.59 15.49
CA LEU A 734 15.56 18.30 16.18
C LEU A 734 14.36 18.33 15.24
N ASP A 735 14.37 19.19 14.21
CA ASP A 735 13.32 19.25 13.20
C ASP A 735 13.64 18.30 12.04
N LYS A 736 12.83 17.25 11.87
CA LYS A 736 12.99 16.23 10.82
C LYS A 736 13.04 16.80 9.41
N ARG A 737 12.33 17.91 9.14
CA ARG A 737 12.32 18.54 7.80
C ARG A 737 13.63 19.25 7.50
N ASN A 738 14.11 20.03 8.46
CA ASN A 738 15.38 20.73 8.36
C ASN A 738 16.56 19.76 8.36
N TYR A 739 16.50 18.73 9.21
CA TYR A 739 17.43 17.60 9.25
C TYR A 739 17.64 17.00 7.87
N ARG A 740 16.56 16.59 7.19
CA ARG A 740 16.64 15.95 5.87
C ARG A 740 17.27 16.87 4.84
N GLN A 741 16.84 18.14 4.82
CA GLN A 741 17.35 19.13 3.87
C GLN A 741 18.85 19.39 4.09
N VAL A 742 19.32 19.50 5.33
CA VAL A 742 20.75 19.72 5.63
C VAL A 742 21.58 18.50 5.23
N VAL A 743 21.11 17.29 5.52
CA VAL A 743 21.79 16.04 5.13
C VAL A 743 21.90 15.95 3.61
N GLU A 744 20.80 16.09 2.87
CA GLU A 744 20.79 16.05 1.40
C GLU A 744 21.70 17.13 0.80
N THR A 745 21.60 18.38 1.29
CA THR A 745 22.45 19.48 0.81
C THR A 745 23.94 19.21 1.09
N THR A 746 24.28 18.63 2.23
CA THR A 746 25.67 18.29 2.56
C THR A 746 26.21 17.16 1.67
N VAL A 747 25.37 16.20 1.29
CA VAL A 747 25.74 15.12 0.36
C VAL A 747 25.99 15.68 -1.04
N ASP A 748 25.12 16.55 -1.55
CA ASP A 748 25.27 17.18 -2.87
C ASP A 748 26.56 18.01 -2.96
N ILE A 749 26.86 18.78 -1.91
CA ILE A 749 28.13 19.50 -1.79
C ILE A 749 29.31 18.51 -1.74
N GLY A 750 29.17 17.42 -0.99
CA GLY A 750 30.19 16.38 -0.88
C GLY A 750 30.54 15.72 -2.21
N GLN A 751 29.57 15.54 -3.11
CA GLN A 751 29.81 14.97 -4.44
C GLN A 751 30.76 15.81 -5.30
N LYS A 752 30.76 17.14 -5.15
CA LYS A 752 31.71 18.03 -5.87
C LYS A 752 33.01 18.26 -5.11
N VAL A 753 32.94 18.45 -3.79
CA VAL A 753 34.07 18.90 -2.95
C VAL A 753 35.00 17.74 -2.57
N GLY A 754 34.46 16.52 -2.48
CA GLY A 754 35.17 15.31 -2.03
C GLY A 754 34.79 14.87 -0.62
N VAL A 755 35.06 13.61 -0.30
CA VAL A 755 34.69 12.96 0.97
C VAL A 755 35.53 13.48 2.11
N SER A 756 36.85 13.59 1.93
CA SER A 756 37.77 13.94 3.02
C SER A 756 37.41 15.28 3.66
N GLU A 757 37.12 16.27 2.82
CA GLU A 757 36.86 17.66 3.21
C GLU A 757 35.57 17.81 4.04
N ILE A 758 34.53 17.06 3.70
CA ILE A 758 33.26 17.08 4.43
C ILE A 758 33.36 16.27 5.72
N VAL A 759 33.91 15.04 5.62
CA VAL A 759 34.06 14.13 6.76
C VAL A 759 34.96 14.74 7.82
N GLU A 760 36.05 15.42 7.46
CA GLU A 760 36.94 16.08 8.41
C GLU A 760 36.23 17.13 9.29
N ARG A 761 35.29 17.89 8.69
CA ARG A 761 34.51 18.91 9.41
C ARG A 761 33.45 18.31 10.33
N ILE A 762 32.86 17.16 9.97
CA ILE A 762 31.74 16.57 10.73
C ILE A 762 32.15 15.45 11.70
N VAL A 763 33.33 14.84 11.57
CA VAL A 763 33.73 13.68 12.40
C VAL A 763 33.71 13.99 13.91
N ASN A 764 34.01 15.22 14.30
CA ASN A 764 33.93 15.61 15.72
C ASN A 764 32.50 15.57 16.27
N ASN A 765 31.49 15.78 15.41
CA ASN A 765 30.07 15.76 15.79
C ASN A 765 29.58 14.35 16.13
N LEU A 766 30.27 13.29 15.68
CA LEU A 766 29.95 11.89 16.03
C LEU A 766 30.09 11.61 17.53
N LYS A 767 30.86 12.42 18.25
CA LYS A 767 31.06 12.32 19.70
C LYS A 767 30.31 13.40 20.50
N ASP A 768 29.39 14.13 19.87
CA ASP A 768 28.56 15.10 20.58
C ASP A 768 27.61 14.39 21.56
N GLU A 769 27.25 15.06 22.65
CA GLU A 769 26.32 14.53 23.67
C GLU A 769 24.89 14.36 23.11
N SER A 770 24.53 15.12 22.08
CA SER A 770 23.19 15.09 21.48
C SER A 770 23.05 13.94 20.48
N GLU A 771 22.25 12.92 20.83
CA GLU A 771 21.99 11.77 19.97
C GLU A 771 21.36 12.12 18.60
N PRO A 772 20.34 13.02 18.50
CA PRO A 772 19.82 13.44 17.19
C PRO A 772 20.89 14.06 16.29
N TYR A 773 21.85 14.78 16.88
CA TYR A 773 22.94 15.40 16.16
C TYR A 773 23.99 14.38 15.69
N ARG A 774 24.29 13.37 16.52
CA ARG A 774 25.09 12.20 16.10
C ARG A 774 24.41 11.44 14.96
N LYS A 775 23.10 11.21 15.06
CA LYS A 775 22.30 10.54 14.03
C LYS A 775 22.38 11.27 12.69
N MET A 776 22.22 12.60 12.69
CA MET A 776 22.38 13.45 11.51
C MET A 776 23.76 13.29 10.86
N THR A 777 24.79 13.25 11.71
CA THR A 777 26.18 13.08 11.28
C THR A 777 26.40 11.71 10.67
N VAL A 778 25.92 10.63 11.30
CA VAL A 778 26.07 9.27 10.80
C VAL A 778 25.30 9.07 9.49
N GLU A 779 24.10 9.62 9.34
CA GLU A 779 23.36 9.55 8.07
C GLU A 779 24.09 10.29 6.94
N THR A 780 24.68 11.45 7.25
CA THR A 780 25.47 12.21 6.28
C THR A 780 26.71 11.44 5.86
N VAL A 781 27.45 10.87 6.82
CA VAL A 781 28.62 10.01 6.55
C VAL A 781 28.22 8.79 5.72
N GLU A 782 27.11 8.15 6.06
CA GLU A 782 26.59 6.97 5.36
C GLU A 782 26.35 7.28 3.88
N LYS A 783 25.58 8.33 3.57
CA LYS A 783 25.25 8.74 2.20
C LYS A 783 26.48 9.19 1.40
N ILE A 784 27.39 9.92 2.02
CA ILE A 784 28.64 10.37 1.37
C ILE A 784 29.55 9.18 1.06
N VAL A 785 29.77 8.29 2.04
CA VAL A 785 30.65 7.12 1.86
C VAL A 785 30.04 6.11 0.90
N ALA A 786 28.71 5.93 0.91
CA ALA A 786 28.03 5.06 -0.06
C ALA A 786 28.10 5.59 -1.50
N SER A 787 28.10 6.91 -1.71
CA SER A 787 28.14 7.52 -3.04
C SER A 787 29.56 7.66 -3.62
N LEU A 788 30.53 8.06 -2.80
CA LEU A 788 31.90 8.39 -3.25
C LEU A 788 32.95 7.36 -2.83
N GLY A 789 32.61 6.44 -1.92
CA GLY A 789 33.55 5.49 -1.34
C GLY A 789 34.46 6.11 -0.26
N ALA A 790 35.49 5.36 0.14
CA ALA A 790 36.43 5.74 1.21
C ALA A 790 37.89 5.94 0.72
N ALA A 791 38.12 6.02 -0.59
CA ALA A 791 39.47 6.12 -1.15
C ALA A 791 40.20 7.42 -0.78
N ASP A 792 39.46 8.52 -0.70
CA ASP A 792 39.96 9.87 -0.38
C ASP A 792 40.25 10.08 1.12
N ILE A 793 39.90 9.11 1.98
CA ILE A 793 40.05 9.24 3.44
C ILE A 793 41.49 8.88 3.84
N GLY A 794 42.21 9.84 4.43
CA GLY A 794 43.54 9.60 5.02
C GLY A 794 43.50 8.76 6.31
N GLU A 795 44.63 8.16 6.69
CA GLU A 795 44.76 7.23 7.84
C GLU A 795 44.28 7.84 9.18
N ARG A 796 44.67 9.09 9.47
CA ARG A 796 44.22 9.79 10.68
C ARG A 796 42.71 10.05 10.69
N LEU A 797 42.13 10.33 9.52
CA LEU A 797 40.69 10.56 9.40
C LEU A 797 39.92 9.25 9.54
N GLU A 798 40.47 8.15 9.00
CA GLU A 798 39.96 6.80 9.18
C GLU A 798 39.89 6.41 10.67
N GLU A 799 40.97 6.58 11.43
CA GLU A 799 40.98 6.28 12.87
C GLU A 799 39.90 7.05 13.62
N ARG A 800 39.81 8.36 13.39
CA ARG A 800 38.80 9.22 14.04
C ARG A 800 37.38 8.87 13.61
N LEU A 801 37.18 8.45 12.36
CA LEU A 801 35.89 8.06 11.82
C LEU A 801 35.42 6.74 12.46
N VAL A 802 36.28 5.72 12.49
CA VAL A 802 35.94 4.42 13.09
C VAL A 802 35.68 4.56 14.59
N ASP A 803 36.50 5.33 15.31
CA ASP A 803 36.31 5.61 16.73
C ASP A 803 35.04 6.43 17.01
N GLY A 804 34.77 7.46 16.19
CA GLY A 804 33.54 8.25 16.26
C GLY A 804 32.27 7.42 16.00
N ILE A 805 32.31 6.53 15.00
CA ILE A 805 31.19 5.64 14.68
C ILE A 805 31.01 4.57 15.76
N LEU A 806 32.09 4.01 16.32
CA LEU A 806 32.01 3.08 17.45
C LEU A 806 31.38 3.75 18.68
N HIS A 807 31.78 4.98 19.00
CA HIS A 807 31.21 5.75 20.09
C HIS A 807 29.72 6.03 19.87
N ALA A 808 29.36 6.55 18.69
CA ALA A 808 27.96 6.80 18.31
C ALA A 808 27.12 5.52 18.28
N PHE A 809 27.74 4.37 17.97
CA PHE A 809 27.08 3.06 18.01
C PHE A 809 26.88 2.56 19.44
N GLN A 810 27.82 2.80 20.35
CA GLN A 810 27.74 2.36 21.75
C GLN A 810 26.73 3.16 22.56
N GLU A 811 26.66 4.49 22.40
CA GLU A 811 25.84 5.40 23.20
C GLU A 811 24.41 5.62 22.66
N GLN A 812 23.85 4.65 21.96
CA GLN A 812 22.47 4.75 21.46
C GLN A 812 21.46 4.53 22.59
N SER A 813 20.45 5.41 22.66
CA SER A 813 19.29 5.19 23.52
C SER A 813 18.15 4.54 22.76
N VAL A 814 18.00 4.86 21.47
CA VAL A 814 17.01 4.27 20.55
C VAL A 814 17.73 3.56 19.42
N GLU A 815 17.40 2.29 19.18
CA GLU A 815 18.04 1.52 18.12
C GLU A 815 17.49 1.93 16.74
N ASP A 816 18.26 2.76 16.03
CA ASP A 816 17.94 3.19 14.68
C ASP A 816 18.70 2.38 13.61
N ILE A 817 18.00 2.08 12.51
CA ILE A 817 18.58 1.42 11.32
C ILE A 817 19.66 2.29 10.67
N ILE A 818 19.52 3.63 10.72
CA ILE A 818 20.47 4.59 10.15
C ILE A 818 21.87 4.39 10.73
N MET A 819 21.98 4.19 12.04
CA MET A 819 23.28 3.99 12.68
C MET A 819 23.93 2.66 12.27
N LEU A 820 23.11 1.61 12.13
CA LEU A 820 23.54 0.31 11.64
C LEU A 820 23.98 0.37 10.17
N ASN A 821 23.24 1.10 9.33
CA ASN A 821 23.58 1.35 7.94
C ASN A 821 24.89 2.11 7.84
N GLY A 822 25.04 3.22 8.57
CA GLY A 822 26.27 4.01 8.58
C GLY A 822 27.49 3.22 9.02
N PHE A 823 27.36 2.43 10.08
CA PHE A 823 28.45 1.54 10.51
C PHE A 823 28.81 0.52 9.43
N GLY A 824 27.81 -0.17 8.87
CA GLY A 824 28.03 -1.17 7.83
C GLY A 824 28.64 -0.58 6.56
N SER A 825 28.13 0.56 6.09
CA SER A 825 28.62 1.24 4.89
C SER A 825 30.06 1.69 5.06
N VAL A 826 30.45 2.24 6.22
CA VAL A 826 31.85 2.64 6.46
C VAL A 826 32.79 1.44 6.54
N VAL A 827 32.42 0.36 7.23
CA VAL A 827 33.24 -0.86 7.28
C VAL A 827 33.38 -1.50 5.90
N ASN A 828 32.29 -1.56 5.12
CA ASN A 828 32.31 -2.11 3.77
C ASN A 828 33.12 -1.24 2.80
N ALA A 829 33.08 0.09 2.94
CA ALA A 829 33.85 1.00 2.10
C ALA A 829 35.36 0.99 2.43
N LEU A 830 35.74 0.81 3.71
CA LEU A 830 37.13 0.66 4.11
C LEU A 830 37.71 -0.70 3.71
N GLY A 831 36.87 -1.75 3.65
CA GLY A 831 37.26 -3.08 3.21
C GLY A 831 38.46 -3.63 4.00
N THR A 832 39.55 -3.95 3.31
CA THR A 832 40.78 -4.50 3.93
C THR A 832 41.47 -3.54 4.89
N ARG A 833 41.26 -2.22 4.75
CA ARG A 833 41.83 -1.22 5.67
C ARG A 833 41.24 -1.34 7.08
N CYS A 834 40.03 -1.90 7.20
CA CYS A 834 39.36 -2.07 8.48
C CYS A 834 40.01 -3.15 9.39
N LYS A 835 40.99 -3.92 8.88
CA LYS A 835 41.60 -5.05 9.60
C LYS A 835 42.08 -4.74 11.03
N PRO A 836 42.79 -3.63 11.31
CA PRO A 836 43.25 -3.31 12.67
C PRO A 836 42.09 -3.08 13.66
N TYR A 837 40.93 -2.64 13.17
CA TYR A 837 39.79 -2.28 14.00
C TYR A 837 38.82 -3.45 14.24
N ILE A 838 38.84 -4.48 13.38
CA ILE A 838 37.94 -5.65 13.49
C ILE A 838 37.93 -6.28 14.90
N PRO A 839 39.07 -6.52 15.57
CA PRO A 839 39.05 -7.09 16.92
C PRO A 839 38.25 -6.24 17.93
N GLN A 840 38.39 -4.91 17.87
CA GLN A 840 37.66 -3.98 18.73
C GLN A 840 36.15 -3.96 18.39
N ILE A 841 35.82 -3.97 17.09
CA ILE A 841 34.44 -4.04 16.60
C ILE A 841 33.78 -5.33 17.11
N VAL A 842 34.43 -6.48 16.93
CA VAL A 842 33.92 -7.79 17.38
C VAL A 842 33.77 -7.83 18.89
N SER A 843 34.71 -7.27 19.66
CA SER A 843 34.57 -7.17 21.12
C SER A 843 33.35 -6.35 21.52
N THR A 844 33.10 -5.24 20.82
CA THR A 844 31.92 -4.39 21.06
C THR A 844 30.62 -5.13 20.71
N ILE A 845 30.60 -5.87 19.61
CA ILE A 845 29.46 -6.70 19.19
C ILE A 845 29.15 -7.78 20.23
N LEU A 846 30.17 -8.50 20.71
CA LEU A 846 30.00 -9.54 21.74
C LEU A 846 29.47 -8.97 23.05
N TRP A 847 29.92 -7.76 23.43
CA TRP A 847 29.40 -7.06 24.59
C TRP A 847 27.93 -6.65 24.40
N ARG A 848 27.58 -6.12 23.22
CA ARG A 848 26.19 -5.73 22.88
C ARG A 848 25.24 -6.93 22.76
N LEU A 849 25.73 -8.07 22.29
CA LEU A 849 24.94 -9.31 22.21
C LEU A 849 24.59 -9.89 23.60
N ASN A 850 25.34 -9.52 24.63
CA ASN A 850 25.07 -9.86 26.04
C ASN A 850 24.19 -8.83 26.76
N ASN A 851 23.72 -7.78 26.07
CA ASN A 851 22.88 -6.76 26.70
C ASN A 851 21.50 -7.33 27.05
N LYS A 852 20.92 -6.84 28.15
CA LYS A 852 19.56 -7.21 28.59
C LYS A 852 18.51 -6.78 27.57
N SER A 853 18.73 -5.69 26.84
CA SER A 853 17.79 -5.20 25.83
C SER A 853 17.79 -6.10 24.60
N ALA A 854 16.61 -6.58 24.19
CA ALA A 854 16.44 -7.42 23.01
C ALA A 854 16.81 -6.68 21.70
N THR A 855 16.44 -5.41 21.60
CA THR A 855 16.68 -4.55 20.43
C THR A 855 18.18 -4.34 20.17
N VAL A 856 18.99 -4.14 21.21
CA VAL A 856 20.46 -4.05 21.11
C VAL A 856 21.06 -5.37 20.60
N ARG A 857 20.55 -6.52 21.08
CA ARG A 857 21.00 -7.85 20.63
C ARG A 857 20.66 -8.10 19.16
N GLN A 858 19.46 -7.66 18.73
CA GLN A 858 19.07 -7.68 17.32
C GLN A 858 20.02 -6.85 16.46
N GLN A 859 20.29 -5.60 16.83
CA GLN A 859 21.16 -4.71 16.07
C GLN A 859 22.61 -5.26 16.00
N ALA A 860 23.10 -5.86 17.07
CA ALA A 860 24.41 -6.52 17.09
C ALA A 860 24.47 -7.70 16.11
N ALA A 861 23.42 -8.55 16.06
CA ALA A 861 23.33 -9.65 15.10
C ALA A 861 23.22 -9.14 13.65
N ASP A 862 22.39 -8.12 13.41
CA ASP A 862 22.26 -7.52 12.07
C ASP A 862 23.58 -6.89 11.60
N LEU A 863 24.38 -6.32 12.51
CA LEU A 863 25.71 -5.80 12.19
C LEU A 863 26.66 -6.92 11.74
N ILE A 864 26.65 -8.08 12.41
CA ILE A 864 27.44 -9.26 12.01
C ILE A 864 27.10 -9.66 10.57
N SER A 865 25.81 -9.68 10.21
CA SER A 865 25.38 -10.02 8.85
C SER A 865 25.95 -9.09 7.79
N ARG A 866 26.20 -7.82 8.11
CA ARG A 866 26.73 -6.81 7.17
C ARG A 866 28.24 -6.86 7.05
N ILE A 867 28.95 -7.11 8.15
CA ILE A 867 30.42 -7.12 8.18
C ILE A 867 31.05 -8.48 7.83
N ALA A 868 30.26 -9.56 7.77
CA ALA A 868 30.76 -10.92 7.56
C ALA A 868 31.67 -11.04 6.31
N MET A 869 31.31 -10.38 5.20
CA MET A 869 32.12 -10.39 3.98
C MET A 869 33.47 -9.70 4.17
N VAL A 870 33.49 -8.55 4.85
CA VAL A 870 34.72 -7.78 5.14
C VAL A 870 35.63 -8.56 6.08
N MET A 871 35.07 -9.23 7.10
CA MET A 871 35.84 -10.07 8.01
C MET A 871 36.60 -11.19 7.27
N LYS A 872 35.97 -11.78 6.24
CA LYS A 872 36.64 -12.78 5.40
C LYS A 872 37.71 -12.19 4.52
N GLN A 873 37.47 -11.02 3.92
CA GLN A 873 38.47 -10.32 3.11
C GLN A 873 39.71 -9.94 3.95
N CYS A 874 39.54 -9.65 5.24
CA CYS A 874 40.64 -9.37 6.17
C CYS A 874 41.40 -10.62 6.64
N GLY A 875 40.89 -11.83 6.35
CA GLY A 875 41.47 -13.12 6.74
C GLY A 875 41.21 -13.53 8.20
N GLU A 876 40.22 -12.93 8.87
CA GLU A 876 39.92 -13.17 10.29
C GLU A 876 38.91 -14.31 10.51
N ASP A 877 39.22 -15.50 9.98
CA ASP A 877 38.35 -16.68 10.06
C ASP A 877 38.13 -17.16 11.50
N ALA A 878 39.13 -17.02 12.38
CA ALA A 878 39.03 -17.40 13.79
C ALA A 878 38.00 -16.56 14.55
N LEU A 879 37.92 -15.26 14.27
CA LEU A 879 36.93 -14.36 14.89
C LEU A 879 35.52 -14.67 14.39
N MET A 880 35.35 -15.01 13.11
CA MET A 880 34.07 -15.48 12.57
C MET A 880 33.63 -16.81 13.19
N GLY A 881 34.55 -17.75 13.40
CA GLY A 881 34.27 -19.00 14.12
C GLY A 881 33.80 -18.74 15.56
N LYS A 882 34.46 -17.82 16.27
CA LYS A 882 34.03 -17.41 17.62
C LYS A 882 32.63 -16.78 17.61
N LEU A 883 32.33 -15.90 16.66
CA LEU A 883 30.99 -15.35 16.49
C LEU A 883 29.96 -16.43 16.15
N GLY A 884 30.33 -17.43 15.33
CA GLY A 884 29.49 -18.57 14.98
C GLY A 884 29.08 -19.40 16.19
N VAL A 885 30.04 -19.70 17.09
CA VAL A 885 29.76 -20.43 18.35
C VAL A 885 28.85 -19.61 19.27
N VAL A 886 29.14 -18.33 19.46
CA VAL A 886 28.32 -17.47 20.32
C VAL A 886 26.89 -17.34 19.76
N LEU A 887 26.73 -17.06 18.47
CA LEU A 887 25.42 -17.01 17.83
C LEU A 887 24.69 -18.35 17.94
N TYR A 888 25.42 -19.47 17.90
CA TYR A 888 24.83 -20.80 18.06
C TYR A 888 24.22 -21.02 19.45
N GLU A 889 24.88 -20.56 20.51
CA GLU A 889 24.36 -20.64 21.88
C GLU A 889 23.05 -19.84 22.04
N TYR A 890 22.89 -18.73 21.29
CA TYR A 890 21.68 -17.91 21.30
C TYR A 890 20.54 -18.41 20.38
N LEU A 891 20.61 -19.61 19.77
CA LEU A 891 19.47 -20.17 19.03
C LEU A 891 18.24 -20.43 19.94
N GLY A 892 18.40 -20.40 21.26
CA GLY A 892 17.32 -20.50 22.25
C GLY A 892 16.65 -19.18 22.61
N GLU A 893 16.90 -18.09 21.87
CA GLU A 893 16.36 -16.76 22.18
C GLU A 893 14.82 -16.74 22.17
N GLU A 894 14.23 -16.14 23.21
CA GLU A 894 12.77 -16.05 23.39
C GLU A 894 12.13 -15.05 22.43
N TYR A 895 12.84 -13.95 22.13
CA TYR A 895 12.35 -12.90 21.24
C TYR A 895 12.56 -13.27 19.77
N PRO A 896 11.49 -13.42 18.98
CA PRO A 896 11.60 -13.94 17.62
C PRO A 896 12.28 -12.96 16.64
N GLU A 897 12.20 -11.65 16.89
CA GLU A 897 12.88 -10.65 16.05
C GLU A 897 14.40 -10.72 16.18
N VAL A 898 14.88 -10.97 17.40
CA VAL A 898 16.30 -11.17 17.71
C VAL A 898 16.76 -12.50 17.15
N LEU A 899 16.00 -13.58 17.38
CA LEU A 899 16.29 -14.90 16.85
C LEU A 899 16.40 -14.88 15.32
N GLY A 900 15.49 -14.20 14.62
CA GLY A 900 15.55 -14.04 13.17
C GLY A 900 16.83 -13.33 12.71
N SER A 901 17.30 -12.33 13.45
CA SER A 901 18.54 -11.58 13.16
C SER A 901 19.79 -12.44 13.41
N ILE A 902 19.78 -13.24 14.49
CA ILE A 902 20.84 -14.22 14.80
C ILE A 902 20.94 -15.27 13.68
N LEU A 903 19.81 -15.79 13.21
CA LEU A 903 19.77 -16.72 12.09
C LEU A 903 20.26 -16.07 10.79
N GLY A 904 19.91 -14.80 10.55
CA GLY A 904 20.43 -14.01 9.43
C GLY A 904 21.95 -13.85 9.49
N ALA A 905 22.50 -13.57 10.68
CA ALA A 905 23.93 -13.49 10.91
C ALA A 905 24.63 -14.84 10.66
N LEU A 906 24.07 -15.94 11.18
CA LEU A 906 24.58 -17.29 10.94
C LEU A 906 24.55 -17.65 9.45
N ARG A 907 23.47 -17.32 8.74
CA ARG A 907 23.36 -17.49 7.29
C ARG A 907 24.48 -16.76 6.55
N SER A 908 24.76 -15.51 6.91
CA SER A 908 25.82 -14.72 6.30
C SER A 908 27.21 -15.30 6.59
N ILE A 909 27.47 -15.77 7.82
CA ILE A 909 28.73 -16.44 8.17
C ILE A 909 28.90 -17.76 7.38
N VAL A 910 27.88 -18.62 7.34
CA VAL A 910 27.91 -19.90 6.59
C VAL A 910 28.14 -19.65 5.09
N THR A 911 27.58 -18.57 4.55
CA THR A 911 27.75 -18.18 3.16
C THR A 911 29.18 -17.74 2.83
N VAL A 912 29.96 -17.29 3.82
CA VAL A 912 31.29 -16.70 3.60
C VAL A 912 32.43 -17.62 4.04
N VAL A 913 32.32 -18.29 5.20
CA VAL A 913 33.36 -19.18 5.75
C VAL A 913 33.44 -20.51 4.98
N GLY A 914 32.29 -20.99 4.48
CA GLY A 914 32.17 -22.32 3.91
C GLY A 914 32.00 -23.40 4.99
N ILE A 915 31.66 -24.62 4.55
CA ILE A 915 31.10 -25.65 5.43
C ILE A 915 32.15 -26.41 6.24
N ALA A 916 33.34 -26.60 5.68
CA ALA A 916 34.40 -27.39 6.31
C ALA A 916 35.06 -26.69 7.52
N GLN A 917 35.03 -25.36 7.56
CA GLN A 917 35.70 -24.55 8.59
C GLN A 917 34.70 -23.93 9.59
N MET A 918 33.40 -24.24 9.44
CA MET A 918 32.36 -23.70 10.31
C MET A 918 32.46 -24.29 11.72
N GLN A 919 32.43 -23.43 12.72
CA GLN A 919 32.27 -23.79 14.13
C GLN A 919 31.01 -23.10 14.65
N PRO A 920 30.00 -23.84 15.17
CA PRO A 920 29.95 -25.30 15.31
C PRO A 920 29.74 -26.06 13.98
N PRO A 921 30.04 -27.38 13.94
CA PRO A 921 29.82 -28.19 12.75
C PRO A 921 28.35 -28.24 12.34
N ILE A 922 28.09 -28.32 11.03
CA ILE A 922 26.72 -28.37 10.48
C ILE A 922 25.88 -29.54 11.01
N LYS A 923 26.54 -30.66 11.32
CA LYS A 923 25.92 -31.85 11.94
C LYS A 923 25.18 -31.55 13.25
N GLU A 924 25.66 -30.57 14.01
CA GLU A 924 25.05 -30.13 15.26
C GLU A 924 24.08 -28.98 15.05
N LEU A 925 24.40 -28.08 14.12
CA LEU A 925 23.58 -26.92 13.80
C LEU A 925 22.19 -27.29 13.25
N LEU A 926 22.14 -28.19 12.26
CA LEU A 926 20.90 -28.46 11.52
C LEU A 926 19.79 -29.11 12.38
N PRO A 927 20.05 -30.13 13.23
CA PRO A 927 19.03 -30.66 14.15
C PRO A 927 18.46 -29.62 15.12
N ARG A 928 19.21 -28.55 15.43
CA ARG A 928 18.74 -27.43 16.26
C ARG A 928 17.87 -26.45 15.48
N LEU A 929 18.07 -26.33 14.16
CA LEU A 929 17.24 -25.52 13.26
C LEU A 929 15.89 -26.17 12.96
N THR A 930 15.81 -27.51 12.91
CA THR A 930 14.56 -28.23 12.57
C THR A 930 13.37 -27.79 13.47
N PRO A 931 13.46 -27.79 14.82
CA PRO A 931 12.37 -27.28 15.66
C PRO A 931 12.04 -25.80 15.45
N ILE A 932 13.01 -24.97 15.04
CA ILE A 932 12.85 -23.54 14.83
C ILE A 932 11.99 -23.25 13.59
N LEU A 933 11.97 -24.15 12.60
CA LEU A 933 11.07 -24.04 11.44
C LEU A 933 9.59 -23.97 11.84
N ARG A 934 9.21 -24.54 12.99
CA ARG A 934 7.83 -24.50 13.50
C ARG A 934 7.47 -23.17 14.17
N ASN A 935 8.43 -22.26 14.35
CA ASN A 935 8.16 -20.94 14.89
C ASN A 935 7.20 -20.20 13.94
N ARG A 936 6.19 -19.53 14.47
CA ARG A 936 5.16 -18.83 13.68
C ARG A 936 5.62 -17.49 13.14
N HIS A 937 6.71 -16.95 13.67
CA HIS A 937 7.16 -15.61 13.32
C HIS A 937 7.83 -15.58 11.94
N GLU A 938 7.37 -14.67 11.08
CA GLU A 938 7.77 -14.62 9.67
C GLU A 938 9.27 -14.40 9.46
N LYS A 939 9.89 -13.49 10.24
CA LYS A 939 11.35 -13.22 10.16
C LYS A 939 12.19 -14.44 10.54
N VAL A 940 11.71 -15.27 11.47
CA VAL A 940 12.41 -16.48 11.89
C VAL A 940 12.30 -17.52 10.79
N GLN A 941 11.08 -17.80 10.32
CA GLN A 941 10.83 -18.77 9.25
C GLN A 941 11.67 -18.48 8.01
N GLU A 942 11.66 -17.25 7.52
CA GLU A 942 12.40 -16.85 6.31
C GLU A 942 13.91 -17.09 6.46
N ASN A 943 14.51 -16.61 7.55
CA ASN A 943 15.96 -16.77 7.77
C ASN A 943 16.34 -18.23 8.07
N THR A 944 15.50 -19.00 8.76
CA THR A 944 15.76 -20.43 9.00
C THR A 944 15.68 -21.22 7.70
N ILE A 945 14.66 -21.00 6.86
CA ILE A 945 14.49 -21.71 5.58
C ILE A 945 15.65 -21.39 4.64
N ASP A 946 16.06 -20.13 4.56
CA ASP A 946 17.22 -19.74 3.75
C ASP A 946 18.52 -20.37 4.25
N LEU A 947 18.74 -20.39 5.57
CA LEU A 947 19.91 -21.03 6.16
C LEU A 947 19.94 -22.53 5.85
N VAL A 948 18.81 -23.22 6.01
CA VAL A 948 18.67 -24.64 5.66
C VAL A 948 18.91 -24.87 4.17
N GLY A 949 18.37 -24.01 3.29
CA GLY A 949 18.59 -24.08 1.85
C GLY A 949 20.07 -23.90 1.46
N ARG A 950 20.78 -22.96 2.10
CA ARG A 950 22.23 -22.77 1.89
C ARG A 950 23.06 -23.97 2.35
N ILE A 951 22.65 -24.62 3.45
CA ILE A 951 23.29 -25.85 3.93
C ILE A 951 23.06 -26.99 2.93
N ALA A 952 21.83 -27.14 2.41
CA ALA A 952 21.47 -28.18 1.45
C ALA A 952 22.24 -28.05 0.13
N ASP A 953 22.42 -26.82 -0.38
CA ASP A 953 23.15 -26.56 -1.62
C ASP A 953 24.66 -26.81 -1.50
N ARG A 954 25.27 -26.35 -0.39
CA ARG A 954 26.73 -26.34 -0.25
C ARG A 954 27.31 -27.57 0.46
N GLY A 955 26.55 -28.27 1.30
CA GLY A 955 27.06 -29.37 2.13
C GLY A 955 26.05 -30.49 2.39
N PRO A 956 25.42 -31.03 1.33
CA PRO A 956 24.42 -32.08 1.45
C PRO A 956 24.97 -33.35 2.13
N GLU A 957 26.25 -33.66 1.90
CA GLU A 957 26.94 -34.86 2.42
C GLU A 957 27.15 -34.84 3.94
N SER A 958 27.10 -33.66 4.55
CA SER A 958 27.36 -33.53 5.98
C SER A 958 26.21 -34.04 6.85
N VAL A 959 25.02 -34.25 6.27
CA VAL A 959 23.76 -34.54 6.99
C VAL A 959 23.13 -35.82 6.44
N ASN A 960 22.53 -36.63 7.33
CA ASN A 960 21.86 -37.87 6.95
C ASN A 960 20.56 -37.58 6.17
N ALA A 961 20.30 -38.33 5.10
CA ALA A 961 19.07 -38.27 4.29
C ALA A 961 17.77 -38.29 5.12
N ARG A 962 17.76 -39.00 6.26
CA ARG A 962 16.59 -39.04 7.15
C ARG A 962 16.22 -37.67 7.75
N GLU A 963 17.22 -36.86 8.08
CA GLU A 963 16.99 -35.52 8.63
C GLU A 963 16.52 -34.56 7.53
N TRP A 964 17.05 -34.71 6.31
CA TRP A 964 16.54 -33.97 5.15
C TRP A 964 15.07 -34.28 4.83
N MET A 965 14.65 -35.55 4.95
CA MET A 965 13.24 -35.91 4.82
C MET A 965 12.37 -35.33 5.92
N ARG A 966 12.86 -35.29 7.17
CA ARG A 966 12.15 -34.62 8.27
C ARG A 966 11.95 -33.13 7.97
N ILE A 967 12.98 -32.45 7.47
CA ILE A 967 12.89 -31.06 7.05
C ILE A 967 11.87 -30.90 5.91
N CYS A 968 11.86 -31.79 4.92
CA CYS A 968 10.85 -31.74 3.83
C CYS A 968 9.42 -31.76 4.37
N PHE A 969 9.13 -32.62 5.35
CA PHE A 969 7.81 -32.67 5.99
C PHE A 969 7.47 -31.38 6.75
N GLU A 970 8.44 -30.77 7.44
CA GLU A 970 8.21 -29.51 8.14
C GLU A 970 8.08 -28.31 7.18
N LEU A 971 8.77 -28.34 6.04
CA LEU A 971 8.67 -27.32 4.99
C LEU A 971 7.32 -27.36 4.25
N LEU A 972 6.61 -28.49 4.22
CA LEU A 972 5.27 -28.57 3.62
C LEU A 972 4.27 -27.62 4.30
N ASP A 973 4.33 -27.49 5.62
CA ASP A 973 3.48 -26.54 6.34
C ASP A 973 3.87 -25.08 6.05
N MET A 974 5.14 -24.81 5.73
CA MET A 974 5.62 -23.47 5.33
C MET A 974 5.08 -23.04 3.96
N LEU A 975 4.64 -23.98 3.11
CA LEU A 975 3.95 -23.66 1.86
C LEU A 975 2.60 -22.97 2.08
N LYS A 976 2.04 -23.03 3.30
CA LYS A 976 0.81 -22.33 3.67
C LYS A 976 1.05 -20.91 4.22
N ALA A 977 2.30 -20.50 4.44
CA ALA A 977 2.62 -19.18 4.99
C ALA A 977 2.00 -18.05 4.16
N HIS A 978 1.54 -16.96 4.79
CA HIS A 978 0.91 -15.83 4.09
C HIS A 978 1.92 -14.98 3.31
N LYS A 979 3.15 -14.84 3.80
CA LYS A 979 4.23 -14.10 3.14
C LYS A 979 4.78 -14.85 1.92
N LYS A 980 4.83 -14.17 0.76
CA LYS A 980 5.36 -14.75 -0.50
C LYS A 980 6.85 -15.12 -0.39
N GLY A 981 7.64 -14.34 0.35
CA GLY A 981 9.08 -14.59 0.58
C GLY A 981 9.34 -15.97 1.17
N ILE A 982 8.63 -16.32 2.26
CA ILE A 982 8.72 -17.62 2.94
C ILE A 982 8.38 -18.77 1.99
N ARG A 983 7.28 -18.64 1.23
CA ARG A 983 6.87 -19.68 0.28
C ARG A 983 7.88 -19.89 -0.83
N ARG A 984 8.46 -18.80 -1.36
CA ARG A 984 9.53 -18.87 -2.38
C ARG A 984 10.78 -19.52 -1.83
N ALA A 985 11.22 -19.14 -0.62
CA ALA A 985 12.37 -19.73 0.05
C ALA A 985 12.15 -21.24 0.28
N ALA A 986 10.96 -21.64 0.76
CA ALA A 986 10.63 -23.04 0.99
C ALA A 986 10.68 -23.86 -0.31
N ASN A 987 10.07 -23.34 -1.38
CA ASN A 987 10.07 -23.97 -2.70
C ASN A 987 11.50 -24.16 -3.26
N ASN A 988 12.37 -23.16 -3.12
CA ASN A 988 13.78 -23.27 -3.53
C ASN A 988 14.53 -24.33 -2.69
N THR A 989 14.28 -24.34 -1.37
CA THR A 989 14.88 -25.32 -0.45
C THR A 989 14.45 -26.76 -0.78
N PHE A 990 13.20 -26.99 -1.21
CA PHE A 990 12.81 -28.30 -1.75
C PHE A 990 13.65 -28.74 -2.94
N GLY A 991 13.96 -27.81 -3.87
CA GLY A 991 14.84 -28.07 -5.01
C GLY A 991 16.26 -28.47 -4.59
N PHE A 992 16.83 -27.77 -3.60
CA PHE A 992 18.17 -28.08 -3.07
C PHE A 992 18.19 -29.42 -2.33
N ILE A 993 17.15 -29.73 -1.54
CA ILE A 993 17.06 -31.02 -0.84
C ILE A 993 16.85 -32.18 -1.82
N ALA A 994 16.04 -31.99 -2.86
CA ALA A 994 15.83 -33.00 -3.90
C ALA A 994 17.13 -33.32 -4.65
N LYS A 995 17.96 -32.31 -4.92
CA LYS A 995 19.31 -32.49 -5.48
C LYS A 995 20.24 -33.26 -4.53
N ALA A 996 20.05 -33.13 -3.22
CA ALA A 996 20.89 -33.77 -2.20
C ALA A 996 20.56 -35.26 -1.97
N ILE A 997 19.28 -35.62 -1.82
CA ILE A 997 18.85 -37.00 -1.51
C ILE A 997 18.48 -37.78 -2.78
N GLY A 998 17.90 -37.08 -3.76
CA GLY A 998 17.21 -37.66 -4.91
C GLY A 998 15.72 -37.26 -4.94
N PRO A 999 15.13 -37.14 -6.14
CA PRO A 999 13.78 -36.61 -6.30
C PRO A 999 12.66 -37.55 -5.85
N GLN A 1000 12.83 -38.88 -5.94
CA GLN A 1000 11.73 -39.84 -5.75
C GLN A 1000 11.07 -39.74 -4.37
N ASP A 1001 11.87 -39.66 -3.30
CA ASP A 1001 11.36 -39.58 -1.92
C ASP A 1001 10.65 -38.25 -1.65
N VAL A 1002 11.18 -37.14 -2.19
CA VAL A 1002 10.59 -35.80 -2.05
C VAL A 1002 9.29 -35.70 -2.83
N LEU A 1003 9.25 -36.23 -4.06
CA LEU A 1003 8.05 -36.22 -4.91
C LEU A 1003 6.89 -36.96 -4.25
N ALA A 1004 7.12 -38.12 -3.63
CA ALA A 1004 6.06 -38.86 -2.96
C ALA A 1004 5.37 -38.01 -1.87
N THR A 1005 6.14 -37.19 -1.14
CA THR A 1005 5.57 -36.28 -0.13
C THR A 1005 4.78 -35.13 -0.75
N LEU A 1006 5.28 -34.56 -1.85
CA LEU A 1006 4.61 -33.46 -2.56
C LEU A 1006 3.32 -33.92 -3.24
N LEU A 1007 3.32 -35.08 -3.91
CA LEU A 1007 2.14 -35.62 -4.60
C LEU A 1007 1.00 -35.92 -3.61
N ASN A 1008 1.31 -36.48 -2.44
CA ASN A 1008 0.31 -36.66 -1.38
C ASN A 1008 -0.34 -35.34 -0.92
N ASN A 1009 0.42 -34.23 -0.96
CA ASN A 1009 -0.09 -32.92 -0.59
C ASN A 1009 -1.01 -32.29 -1.66
N LEU A 1010 -1.04 -32.80 -2.90
CA LEU A 1010 -1.98 -32.35 -3.94
C LEU A 1010 -3.44 -32.72 -3.63
N ARG A 1011 -3.69 -33.67 -2.72
CA ARG A 1011 -5.04 -34.05 -2.26
C ARG A 1011 -5.62 -33.06 -1.24
N VAL A 1012 -4.83 -32.12 -0.73
CA VAL A 1012 -5.29 -31.15 0.27
C VAL A 1012 -6.31 -30.20 -0.35
N GLN A 1013 -7.45 -29.97 0.32
CA GLN A 1013 -8.54 -29.12 -0.17
C GLN A 1013 -8.18 -27.63 -0.31
N GLU A 1014 -7.18 -27.15 0.43
CA GLU A 1014 -6.73 -25.77 0.37
C GLU A 1014 -5.99 -25.46 -0.95
N ARG A 1015 -6.56 -24.54 -1.75
CA ARG A 1015 -5.99 -24.16 -3.06
C ARG A 1015 -4.55 -23.64 -2.94
N GLN A 1016 -4.25 -22.81 -1.95
CA GLN A 1016 -2.92 -22.21 -1.79
C GLN A 1016 -1.84 -23.29 -1.60
N SER A 1017 -2.10 -24.26 -0.72
CA SER A 1017 -1.20 -25.38 -0.49
C SER A 1017 -0.95 -26.17 -1.78
N ARG A 1018 -2.00 -26.53 -2.54
CA ARG A 1018 -1.84 -27.24 -3.83
C ARG A 1018 -1.03 -26.45 -4.85
N VAL A 1019 -1.25 -25.14 -4.95
CA VAL A 1019 -0.52 -24.29 -5.91
C VAL A 1019 0.96 -24.23 -5.56
N ASN A 1020 1.32 -24.08 -4.29
CA ASN A 1020 2.73 -24.02 -3.90
C ASN A 1020 3.42 -25.39 -4.02
N THR A 1021 2.69 -26.48 -3.76
CA THR A 1021 3.16 -27.84 -4.05
C THR A 1021 3.41 -28.03 -5.55
N ALA A 1022 2.53 -27.53 -6.42
CA ALA A 1022 2.74 -27.58 -7.87
C ALA A 1022 4.00 -26.81 -8.31
N VAL A 1023 4.27 -25.65 -7.71
CA VAL A 1023 5.51 -24.89 -7.93
C VAL A 1023 6.73 -25.66 -7.43
N ALA A 1024 6.65 -26.27 -6.25
CA ALA A 1024 7.74 -27.06 -5.69
C ALA A 1024 8.08 -28.27 -6.58
N ILE A 1025 7.06 -28.96 -7.14
CA ILE A 1025 7.28 -30.06 -8.10
C ILE A 1025 7.98 -29.54 -9.37
N GLY A 1026 7.58 -28.37 -9.88
CA GLY A 1026 8.26 -27.74 -11.02
C GLY A 1026 9.74 -27.47 -10.77
N ILE A 1027 10.09 -26.93 -9.59
CA ILE A 1027 11.48 -26.65 -9.20
C ILE A 1027 12.27 -27.96 -9.01
N VAL A 1028 11.68 -28.98 -8.39
CA VAL A 1028 12.33 -30.30 -8.23
C VAL A 1028 12.65 -30.91 -9.59
N ALA A 1029 11.78 -30.72 -10.58
CA ALA A 1029 12.01 -31.21 -11.93
C ALA A 1029 13.05 -30.40 -12.72
N GLU A 1030 13.14 -29.09 -12.47
CA GLU A 1030 14.24 -28.26 -13.00
C GLU A 1030 15.59 -28.75 -12.45
N THR A 1031 15.68 -28.99 -11.13
CA THR A 1031 16.96 -29.37 -10.50
C THR A 1031 17.37 -30.81 -10.74
N CYS A 1032 16.40 -31.74 -10.82
CA CYS A 1032 16.65 -33.19 -10.94
C CYS A 1032 16.33 -33.75 -12.34
N ALA A 1033 16.13 -32.86 -13.31
CA ALA A 1033 15.66 -33.12 -14.67
C ALA A 1033 14.23 -33.71 -14.79
N PRO A 1034 13.45 -33.35 -15.84
CA PRO A 1034 12.03 -33.69 -15.92
C PRO A 1034 11.72 -35.18 -16.04
N PHE A 1035 12.63 -35.98 -16.62
CA PHE A 1035 12.41 -37.42 -16.84
C PHE A 1035 12.15 -38.22 -15.55
N THR A 1036 12.61 -37.72 -14.40
CA THR A 1036 12.39 -38.37 -13.10
C THR A 1036 11.03 -38.05 -12.48
N VAL A 1037 10.48 -36.88 -12.79
CA VAL A 1037 9.26 -36.33 -12.20
C VAL A 1037 8.04 -36.57 -13.07
N LEU A 1038 8.20 -36.44 -14.39
CA LEU A 1038 7.11 -36.46 -15.35
C LEU A 1038 6.31 -37.78 -15.35
N PRO A 1039 6.93 -38.98 -15.30
CA PRO A 1039 6.18 -40.24 -15.23
C PRO A 1039 5.34 -40.35 -13.95
N ALA A 1040 5.86 -39.87 -12.82
CA ALA A 1040 5.14 -39.89 -11.55
C ALA A 1040 3.93 -38.94 -11.57
N LEU A 1041 4.08 -37.74 -12.13
CA LEU A 1041 2.98 -36.80 -12.33
C LEU A 1041 1.90 -37.36 -13.26
N MET A 1042 2.31 -37.94 -14.39
CA MET A 1042 1.37 -38.55 -15.35
C MET A 1042 0.62 -39.74 -14.74
N ASN A 1043 1.25 -40.49 -13.83
CA ASN A 1043 0.58 -41.56 -13.11
C ASN A 1043 -0.43 -41.01 -12.09
N GLU A 1044 -0.11 -39.92 -11.38
CA GLU A 1044 -1.05 -39.31 -10.42
C GLU A 1044 -2.26 -38.65 -11.12
N TYR A 1045 -2.11 -38.19 -12.38
CA TYR A 1045 -3.24 -37.69 -13.18
C TYR A 1045 -4.34 -38.75 -13.42
N ARG A 1046 -3.98 -40.04 -13.39
CA ARG A 1046 -4.95 -41.14 -13.56
C ARG A 1046 -5.87 -41.31 -12.36
N VAL A 1047 -5.57 -40.69 -11.23
CA VAL A 1047 -6.43 -40.71 -10.04
C VAL A 1047 -7.70 -39.91 -10.36
N PRO A 1048 -8.91 -40.45 -10.14
CA PRO A 1048 -10.18 -39.82 -10.53
C PRO A 1048 -10.58 -38.61 -9.67
N GLU A 1049 -9.63 -37.96 -8.99
CA GLU A 1049 -9.87 -36.80 -8.15
C GLU A 1049 -9.55 -35.50 -8.90
N LEU A 1050 -10.59 -34.72 -9.21
CA LEU A 1050 -10.54 -33.47 -9.98
C LEU A 1050 -9.50 -32.46 -9.43
N ASN A 1051 -9.33 -32.40 -8.10
CA ASN A 1051 -8.37 -31.50 -7.46
C ASN A 1051 -6.91 -31.90 -7.74
N VAL A 1052 -6.66 -33.20 -7.77
CA VAL A 1052 -5.35 -33.78 -8.04
C VAL A 1052 -5.00 -33.60 -9.51
N GLN A 1053 -5.94 -33.89 -10.41
CA GLN A 1053 -5.78 -33.67 -11.86
C GLN A 1053 -5.48 -32.20 -12.19
N ASN A 1054 -6.25 -31.27 -11.65
CA ASN A 1054 -5.96 -29.83 -11.75
C ASN A 1054 -4.60 -29.45 -11.14
N GLY A 1055 -4.22 -30.09 -10.03
CA GLY A 1055 -2.91 -29.91 -9.39
C GLY A 1055 -1.76 -30.39 -10.27
N VAL A 1056 -1.92 -31.52 -10.94
CA VAL A 1056 -0.94 -32.08 -11.89
C VAL A 1056 -0.82 -31.18 -13.12
N LEU A 1057 -1.93 -30.77 -13.75
CA LEU A 1057 -1.90 -29.84 -14.89
C LEU A 1057 -1.21 -28.52 -14.53
N LYS A 1058 -1.46 -28.01 -13.32
CA LYS A 1058 -0.78 -26.81 -12.84
C LYS A 1058 0.70 -27.03 -12.56
N SER A 1059 1.08 -28.21 -12.05
CA SER A 1059 2.49 -28.59 -11.87
C SER A 1059 3.19 -28.69 -13.22
N LEU A 1060 2.53 -29.27 -14.23
CA LEU A 1060 3.03 -29.31 -15.61
C LEU A 1060 3.19 -27.91 -16.20
N SER A 1061 2.28 -26.97 -15.92
CA SER A 1061 2.40 -25.58 -16.40
C SER A 1061 3.69 -24.93 -15.88
N PHE A 1062 3.97 -25.04 -14.58
CA PHE A 1062 5.21 -24.50 -13.99
C PHE A 1062 6.45 -25.29 -14.43
N LEU A 1063 6.34 -26.61 -14.56
CA LEU A 1063 7.40 -27.46 -15.08
C LEU A 1063 7.88 -26.98 -16.45
N PHE A 1064 6.95 -26.84 -17.40
CA PHE A 1064 7.28 -26.41 -18.77
C PHE A 1064 7.74 -24.95 -18.85
N GLU A 1065 7.27 -24.09 -17.94
CA GLU A 1065 7.78 -22.73 -17.80
C GLU A 1065 9.25 -22.69 -17.33
N TYR A 1066 9.62 -23.52 -16.34
CA TYR A 1066 10.98 -23.51 -15.77
C TYR A 1066 12.01 -24.20 -16.66
N ILE A 1067 11.63 -25.27 -17.37
CA ILE A 1067 12.58 -26.05 -18.18
C ILE A 1067 12.89 -25.38 -19.53
N GLY A 1068 11.99 -24.51 -20.03
CA GLY A 1068 12.13 -23.80 -21.30
C GLY A 1068 12.39 -24.74 -22.48
N GLU A 1069 13.58 -24.61 -23.11
CA GLU A 1069 13.98 -25.36 -24.32
C GLU A 1069 14.02 -26.88 -24.13
N MET A 1070 14.22 -27.37 -22.89
CA MET A 1070 14.22 -28.82 -22.61
C MET A 1070 12.84 -29.45 -22.83
N ALA A 1071 11.79 -28.65 -23.01
CA ALA A 1071 10.44 -29.12 -23.29
C ALA A 1071 10.34 -29.99 -24.54
N LYS A 1072 11.19 -29.76 -25.56
CA LYS A 1072 11.13 -30.47 -26.86
C LYS A 1072 11.15 -31.99 -26.74
N ASP A 1073 11.92 -32.52 -25.79
CA ASP A 1073 12.11 -33.97 -25.63
C ASP A 1073 10.90 -34.63 -24.93
N TYR A 1074 10.02 -33.83 -24.32
CA TYR A 1074 8.90 -34.30 -23.50
C TYR A 1074 7.52 -33.98 -24.09
N VAL A 1075 7.43 -33.17 -25.15
CA VAL A 1075 6.14 -32.76 -25.75
C VAL A 1075 5.29 -33.98 -26.10
N TYR A 1076 5.83 -34.91 -26.89
CA TYR A 1076 5.11 -36.10 -27.36
C TYR A 1076 4.64 -37.01 -26.21
N ALA A 1077 5.36 -37.04 -25.09
CA ALA A 1077 4.95 -37.83 -23.93
C ALA A 1077 3.73 -37.22 -23.24
N VAL A 1078 3.58 -35.89 -23.26
CA VAL A 1078 2.52 -35.15 -22.56
C VAL A 1078 1.30 -34.89 -23.44
N THR A 1079 1.43 -34.95 -24.77
CA THR A 1079 0.31 -34.72 -25.70
C THR A 1079 -0.96 -35.53 -25.36
N PRO A 1080 -0.91 -36.85 -25.07
CA PRO A 1080 -2.11 -37.61 -24.74
C PRO A 1080 -2.79 -37.18 -23.44
N LEU A 1081 -2.02 -36.65 -22.48
CA LEU A 1081 -2.57 -36.10 -21.23
C LEU A 1081 -3.30 -34.77 -21.51
N LEU A 1082 -2.73 -33.93 -22.36
CA LEU A 1082 -3.34 -32.66 -22.75
C LEU A 1082 -4.58 -32.86 -23.64
N GLU A 1083 -4.61 -33.91 -24.44
CA GLU A 1083 -5.80 -34.31 -25.20
C GLU A 1083 -7.00 -34.53 -24.28
N ASP A 1084 -6.83 -35.37 -23.26
CA ASP A 1084 -7.88 -35.64 -22.26
C ASP A 1084 -8.31 -34.34 -21.55
N ALA A 1085 -7.33 -33.54 -21.10
CA ALA A 1085 -7.60 -32.32 -20.35
C ALA A 1085 -8.28 -31.19 -21.17
N LEU A 1086 -8.00 -31.09 -22.48
CA LEU A 1086 -8.60 -30.09 -23.37
C LEU A 1086 -10.01 -30.47 -23.84
N ILE A 1087 -10.34 -31.76 -23.85
CA ILE A 1087 -11.65 -32.31 -24.22
C ILE A 1087 -12.59 -32.42 -23.02
N ASP A 1088 -12.04 -32.42 -21.79
CA ASP A 1088 -12.83 -32.54 -20.55
C ASP A 1088 -13.97 -31.51 -20.47
N ARG A 1089 -15.06 -31.90 -19.81
CA ARG A 1089 -16.25 -31.06 -19.61
C ARG A 1089 -15.98 -29.86 -18.69
N ASP A 1090 -15.07 -29.99 -17.73
CA ASP A 1090 -14.73 -28.94 -16.76
C ASP A 1090 -13.93 -27.80 -17.41
N GLN A 1091 -14.40 -26.57 -17.19
CA GLN A 1091 -13.76 -25.36 -17.71
C GLN A 1091 -12.36 -25.14 -17.09
N VAL A 1092 -12.14 -25.56 -15.84
CA VAL A 1092 -10.86 -25.36 -15.15
C VAL A 1092 -9.78 -26.28 -15.73
N HIS A 1093 -10.15 -27.50 -16.11
CA HIS A 1093 -9.26 -28.44 -16.82
C HIS A 1093 -8.79 -27.84 -18.15
N ARG A 1094 -9.73 -27.39 -19.00
CA ARG A 1094 -9.40 -26.74 -20.27
C ARG A 1094 -8.55 -25.48 -20.08
N GLN A 1095 -8.87 -24.66 -19.08
CA GLN A 1095 -8.12 -23.46 -18.75
C GLN A 1095 -6.66 -23.77 -18.36
N THR A 1096 -6.45 -24.74 -17.47
CA THR A 1096 -5.11 -25.09 -17.00
C THR A 1096 -4.31 -25.80 -18.07
N ALA A 1097 -4.93 -26.70 -18.84
CA ALA A 1097 -4.31 -27.34 -20.00
C ALA A 1097 -3.89 -26.31 -21.06
N ALA A 1098 -4.72 -25.30 -21.38
CA ALA A 1098 -4.34 -24.21 -22.27
C ALA A 1098 -3.09 -23.46 -21.76
N SER A 1099 -2.98 -23.25 -20.45
CA SER A 1099 -1.77 -22.67 -19.84
C SER A 1099 -0.53 -23.56 -20.05
N VAL A 1100 -0.67 -24.89 -19.91
CA VAL A 1100 0.43 -25.83 -20.20
C VAL A 1100 0.85 -25.73 -21.66
N VAL A 1101 -0.12 -25.74 -22.59
CA VAL A 1101 0.14 -25.62 -24.03
C VAL A 1101 0.84 -24.31 -24.36
N LYS A 1102 0.46 -23.19 -23.73
CA LYS A 1102 1.15 -21.91 -23.88
C LYS A 1102 2.64 -22.02 -23.56
N HIS A 1103 2.99 -22.58 -22.40
CA HIS A 1103 4.39 -22.67 -21.99
C HIS A 1103 5.18 -23.67 -22.84
N ILE A 1104 4.56 -24.79 -23.22
CA ILE A 1104 5.18 -25.74 -24.16
C ILE A 1104 5.47 -25.04 -25.48
N ALA A 1105 4.47 -24.40 -26.10
CA ALA A 1105 4.60 -23.76 -27.40
C ALA A 1105 5.70 -22.69 -27.41
N LEU A 1106 5.76 -21.83 -26.38
CA LEU A 1106 6.83 -20.83 -26.25
C LEU A 1106 8.21 -21.45 -25.99
N GLY A 1107 8.28 -22.57 -25.28
CA GLY A 1107 9.54 -23.27 -25.01
C GLY A 1107 10.11 -24.03 -26.20
N VAL A 1108 9.27 -24.40 -27.18
CA VAL A 1108 9.67 -25.22 -28.35
C VAL A 1108 9.72 -24.47 -29.68
N VAL A 1109 9.65 -23.14 -29.66
CA VAL A 1109 9.75 -22.31 -30.86
C VAL A 1109 11.07 -22.61 -31.59
N GLY A 1110 10.97 -22.98 -32.87
CA GLY A 1110 12.13 -23.28 -33.72
C GLY A 1110 12.84 -24.62 -33.43
N LEU A 1111 12.27 -25.49 -32.59
CA LEU A 1111 12.86 -26.79 -32.22
C LEU A 1111 12.27 -28.00 -32.97
N GLY A 1112 11.43 -27.76 -33.99
CA GLY A 1112 10.89 -28.81 -34.87
C GLY A 1112 9.72 -29.62 -34.31
N CYS A 1113 8.99 -29.10 -33.31
CA CYS A 1113 7.79 -29.74 -32.72
C CYS A 1113 6.46 -29.17 -33.26
N GLU A 1114 6.46 -28.70 -34.51
CA GLU A 1114 5.31 -28.00 -35.11
C GLU A 1114 4.08 -28.91 -35.24
N ASP A 1115 4.30 -30.18 -35.59
CA ASP A 1115 3.26 -31.21 -35.74
C ASP A 1115 2.42 -31.38 -34.47
N ALA A 1116 3.08 -31.50 -33.31
CA ALA A 1116 2.43 -31.61 -32.01
C ALA A 1116 1.67 -30.33 -31.65
N MET A 1117 2.20 -29.16 -32.01
CA MET A 1117 1.55 -27.87 -31.77
C MET A 1117 0.29 -27.69 -32.64
N VAL A 1118 0.32 -28.13 -33.90
CA VAL A 1118 -0.86 -28.13 -34.78
C VAL A 1118 -1.95 -29.06 -34.24
N HIS A 1119 -1.56 -30.22 -33.73
CA HIS A 1119 -2.52 -31.12 -33.08
C HIS A 1119 -3.18 -30.48 -31.86
N LEU A 1120 -2.41 -29.84 -30.98
CA LEU A 1120 -2.95 -29.11 -29.82
C LEU A 1120 -3.81 -27.90 -30.24
N LEU A 1121 -3.48 -27.22 -31.35
CA LEU A 1121 -4.28 -26.14 -31.90
C LEU A 1121 -5.69 -26.61 -32.26
N ASN A 1122 -5.81 -27.78 -32.90
CA ASN A 1122 -7.11 -28.35 -33.27
C ASN A 1122 -8.02 -28.60 -32.07
N LEU A 1123 -7.45 -28.90 -30.91
CA LEU A 1123 -8.18 -29.13 -29.66
C LEU A 1123 -8.51 -27.84 -28.92
N LEU A 1124 -7.65 -26.82 -29.04
CA LEU A 1124 -7.87 -25.50 -28.43
C LEU A 1124 -8.90 -24.66 -29.18
N TYR A 1125 -8.91 -24.74 -30.51
CA TYR A 1125 -9.70 -23.84 -31.36
C TYR A 1125 -11.22 -23.83 -31.07
N PRO A 1126 -11.88 -24.99 -30.81
CA PRO A 1126 -13.29 -25.02 -30.44
C PRO A 1126 -13.62 -24.25 -29.15
N ASN A 1127 -12.65 -24.12 -28.24
CA ASN A 1127 -12.85 -23.46 -26.95
C ASN A 1127 -12.88 -21.91 -27.05
N LEU A 1128 -12.67 -21.33 -28.24
CA LEU A 1128 -12.70 -19.89 -28.48
C LEU A 1128 -14.07 -19.24 -28.16
N PHE A 1129 -15.15 -20.02 -28.16
CA PHE A 1129 -16.52 -19.55 -27.88
C PHE A 1129 -16.92 -19.65 -26.40
N GLU A 1130 -16.00 -19.97 -25.51
CA GLU A 1130 -16.24 -19.84 -24.08
C GLU A 1130 -16.58 -18.40 -23.69
N THR A 1131 -17.35 -18.22 -22.61
CA THR A 1131 -17.76 -16.88 -22.14
C THR A 1131 -17.03 -16.44 -20.87
N SER A 1132 -16.37 -17.38 -20.18
CA SER A 1132 -15.66 -17.09 -18.94
C SER A 1132 -14.35 -16.34 -19.24
N PRO A 1133 -14.13 -15.12 -18.69
CA PRO A 1133 -12.93 -14.34 -18.99
C PRO A 1133 -11.62 -15.10 -18.72
N HIS A 1134 -11.56 -15.82 -17.59
CA HIS A 1134 -10.36 -16.57 -17.20
C HIS A 1134 -10.01 -17.71 -18.14
N VAL A 1135 -10.99 -18.30 -18.81
CA VAL A 1135 -10.80 -19.44 -19.72
C VAL A 1135 -10.45 -18.91 -21.11
N ILE A 1136 -11.22 -17.94 -21.62
CA ILE A 1136 -10.98 -17.32 -22.93
C ILE A 1136 -9.58 -16.72 -23.00
N ASP A 1137 -9.18 -15.94 -21.99
CA ASP A 1137 -7.87 -15.28 -22.01
C ASP A 1137 -6.74 -16.32 -22.06
N ARG A 1138 -6.88 -17.45 -21.36
CA ARG A 1138 -5.88 -18.53 -21.39
C ARG A 1138 -5.85 -19.29 -22.73
N ILE A 1139 -7.01 -19.46 -23.36
CA ILE A 1139 -7.11 -20.09 -24.68
C ILE A 1139 -6.51 -19.18 -25.75
N VAL A 1140 -6.85 -17.89 -25.72
CA VAL A 1140 -6.30 -16.89 -26.64
C VAL A 1140 -4.77 -16.82 -26.49
N GLU A 1141 -4.27 -16.72 -25.26
CA GLU A 1141 -2.83 -16.77 -24.98
C GLU A 1141 -2.16 -18.06 -25.50
N ALA A 1142 -2.84 -19.21 -25.41
CA ALA A 1142 -2.31 -20.49 -25.89
C ALA A 1142 -2.29 -20.56 -27.43
N ILE A 1143 -3.33 -20.07 -28.10
CA ILE A 1143 -3.38 -19.98 -29.57
C ILE A 1143 -2.29 -19.03 -30.08
N GLU A 1144 -2.09 -17.89 -29.40
CA GLU A 1144 -1.00 -16.97 -29.72
C GLU A 1144 0.39 -17.60 -29.53
N ALA A 1145 0.59 -18.35 -28.45
CA ALA A 1145 1.84 -19.06 -28.23
C ALA A 1145 2.09 -20.12 -29.31
N ILE A 1146 1.07 -20.88 -29.71
CA ILE A 1146 1.18 -21.84 -30.83
C ILE A 1146 1.51 -21.12 -32.14
N ARG A 1147 0.94 -19.94 -32.38
CA ARG A 1147 1.27 -19.13 -33.57
C ARG A 1147 2.75 -18.77 -33.62
N MET A 1148 3.39 -18.51 -32.49
CA MET A 1148 4.84 -18.29 -32.45
C MET A 1148 5.63 -19.56 -32.74
N ALA A 1149 5.13 -20.73 -32.34
CA ALA A 1149 5.80 -22.01 -32.57
C ALA A 1149 5.66 -22.55 -34.00
N VAL A 1150 4.49 -22.39 -34.61
CA VAL A 1150 4.14 -22.95 -35.94
C VAL A 1150 4.24 -21.90 -37.06
N GLY A 1151 4.18 -20.62 -36.70
CA GLY A 1151 4.18 -19.50 -37.63
C GLY A 1151 2.78 -18.92 -37.92
N PRO A 1152 2.71 -17.67 -38.41
CA PRO A 1152 1.46 -16.96 -38.62
C PRO A 1152 0.60 -17.56 -39.73
N GLY A 1153 1.21 -18.09 -40.81
CA GLY A 1153 0.48 -18.58 -41.96
C GLY A 1153 -0.52 -19.68 -41.65
N LEU A 1154 -0.08 -20.72 -40.94
CA LEU A 1154 -0.96 -21.85 -40.62
C LEU A 1154 -2.09 -21.43 -39.67
N VAL A 1155 -1.80 -20.61 -38.66
CA VAL A 1155 -2.83 -20.14 -37.71
C VAL A 1155 -3.82 -19.19 -38.39
N LEU A 1156 -3.35 -18.32 -39.29
CA LEU A 1156 -4.20 -17.40 -40.04
C LEU A 1156 -5.22 -18.15 -40.91
N ASN A 1157 -4.87 -19.33 -41.45
CA ASN A 1157 -5.83 -20.17 -42.18
C ASN A 1157 -7.08 -20.52 -41.34
N TYR A 1158 -6.93 -20.67 -40.02
CA TYR A 1158 -8.07 -20.88 -39.13
C TYR A 1158 -8.84 -19.57 -38.93
N VAL A 1159 -8.13 -18.44 -38.78
CA VAL A 1159 -8.72 -17.12 -38.50
C VAL A 1159 -9.53 -16.57 -39.69
N TRP A 1160 -9.09 -16.81 -40.93
CA TRP A 1160 -9.77 -16.28 -42.13
C TRP A 1160 -11.24 -16.70 -42.22
N ALA A 1161 -11.57 -17.91 -41.78
CA ALA A 1161 -12.93 -18.45 -41.85
C ALA A 1161 -13.95 -17.67 -40.99
N GLY A 1162 -13.54 -17.11 -39.85
CA GLY A 1162 -14.45 -16.45 -38.90
C GLY A 1162 -14.43 -14.93 -38.88
N LEU A 1163 -13.47 -14.30 -39.56
CA LEU A 1163 -13.25 -12.84 -39.52
C LEU A 1163 -14.44 -12.05 -40.10
N PHE A 1164 -14.99 -12.52 -41.24
CA PHE A 1164 -16.17 -11.93 -41.90
C PHE A 1164 -17.46 -12.73 -41.71
N HIS A 1165 -17.52 -13.64 -40.74
CA HIS A 1165 -18.70 -14.47 -40.50
C HIS A 1165 -19.97 -13.62 -40.27
N PRO A 1166 -21.18 -14.01 -40.73
CA PRO A 1166 -22.39 -13.21 -40.56
C PRO A 1166 -22.75 -12.95 -39.09
N ALA A 1167 -22.50 -13.94 -38.22
CA ALA A 1167 -22.79 -13.83 -36.79
C ALA A 1167 -21.76 -12.96 -36.06
N ARG A 1168 -22.21 -11.86 -35.44
CA ARG A 1168 -21.37 -10.98 -34.60
C ARG A 1168 -20.67 -11.73 -33.47
N LYS A 1169 -21.33 -12.73 -32.88
CA LYS A 1169 -20.75 -13.57 -31.80
C LYS A 1169 -19.51 -14.35 -32.25
N VAL A 1170 -19.42 -14.71 -33.53
CA VAL A 1170 -18.26 -15.39 -34.11
C VAL A 1170 -17.19 -14.40 -34.50
N ARG A 1171 -17.57 -13.26 -35.11
CA ARG A 1171 -16.60 -12.23 -35.50
C ARG A 1171 -15.80 -11.67 -34.33
N THR A 1172 -16.44 -11.34 -33.21
CA THR A 1172 -15.76 -10.68 -32.08
C THR A 1172 -14.50 -11.40 -31.61
N PRO A 1173 -14.51 -12.72 -31.29
CA PRO A 1173 -13.29 -13.42 -30.88
C PRO A 1173 -12.26 -13.61 -32.00
N TYR A 1174 -12.70 -13.75 -33.26
CA TYR A 1174 -11.78 -13.87 -34.40
C TYR A 1174 -11.04 -12.56 -34.69
N TRP A 1175 -11.74 -11.42 -34.58
CA TRP A 1175 -11.12 -10.11 -34.67
C TRP A 1175 -10.15 -9.87 -33.53
N ARG A 1176 -10.43 -10.39 -32.33
CA ARG A 1176 -9.45 -10.35 -31.22
C ARG A 1176 -8.16 -11.08 -31.60
N LEU A 1177 -8.26 -12.34 -32.04
CA LEU A 1177 -7.09 -13.12 -32.48
C LEU A 1177 -6.33 -12.45 -33.64
N TYR A 1178 -7.05 -11.89 -34.60
CA TYR A 1178 -6.45 -11.15 -35.72
C TYR A 1178 -5.72 -9.88 -35.25
N ASN A 1179 -6.34 -9.09 -34.37
CA ASN A 1179 -5.74 -7.87 -33.84
C ASN A 1179 -4.48 -8.19 -33.03
N ASP A 1180 -4.54 -9.20 -32.18
CA ASP A 1180 -3.39 -9.66 -31.41
C ASP A 1180 -2.28 -10.15 -32.35
N ALA A 1181 -2.67 -10.84 -33.45
CA ALA A 1181 -1.73 -11.28 -34.46
C ALA A 1181 -1.06 -10.13 -35.23
N TYR A 1182 -1.86 -9.12 -35.62
CA TYR A 1182 -1.44 -7.92 -36.34
C TYR A 1182 -0.49 -7.06 -35.53
N VAL A 1183 -0.80 -6.82 -34.25
CA VAL A 1183 0.04 -6.04 -33.35
C VAL A 1183 1.41 -6.70 -33.14
N GLN A 1184 1.47 -8.02 -33.11
CA GLN A 1184 2.71 -8.76 -32.85
C GLN A 1184 3.60 -8.93 -34.10
N GLY A 1185 3.06 -8.87 -35.31
CA GLY A 1185 3.85 -9.08 -36.53
C GLY A 1185 3.09 -8.83 -37.82
N ALA A 1186 2.81 -7.56 -38.13
CA ALA A 1186 2.08 -7.15 -39.34
C ALA A 1186 2.76 -7.64 -40.63
N ASP A 1187 4.07 -7.42 -40.76
CA ASP A 1187 4.84 -7.78 -41.96
C ASP A 1187 4.85 -9.30 -42.22
N ALA A 1188 4.91 -10.09 -41.15
CA ALA A 1188 4.92 -11.55 -41.24
C ALA A 1188 3.60 -12.13 -41.75
N MET A 1189 2.50 -11.35 -41.75
CA MET A 1189 1.20 -11.77 -42.27
C MET A 1189 1.02 -11.47 -43.76
N VAL A 1190 1.83 -10.56 -44.34
CA VAL A 1190 1.72 -10.11 -45.73
C VAL A 1190 1.64 -11.26 -46.75
N PRO A 1191 2.48 -12.33 -46.64
CA PRO A 1191 2.44 -13.47 -47.56
C PRO A 1191 1.19 -14.35 -47.42
N TYR A 1192 0.45 -14.23 -46.31
CA TYR A 1192 -0.64 -15.15 -45.93
C TYR A 1192 -2.02 -14.53 -46.04
N TYR A 1193 -2.13 -13.29 -46.52
CA TYR A 1193 -3.42 -12.70 -46.88
C TYR A 1193 -4.04 -13.48 -48.06
N PRO A 1194 -5.33 -13.81 -48.00
CA PRO A 1194 -6.01 -14.47 -49.10
C PRO A 1194 -6.02 -13.56 -50.33
N ASN A 1195 -5.80 -14.16 -51.51
CA ASN A 1195 -5.95 -13.43 -52.77
C ASN A 1195 -7.43 -13.14 -53.01
N LEU A 1196 -7.75 -11.88 -53.25
CA LEU A 1196 -9.10 -11.42 -53.55
C LEU A 1196 -9.12 -10.99 -55.02
N ASP A 1197 -9.86 -11.72 -55.86
CA ASP A 1197 -9.90 -11.54 -57.32
C ASP A 1197 -10.65 -10.26 -57.78
N GLU A 1198 -10.91 -9.31 -56.88
CA GLU A 1198 -11.55 -8.04 -57.24
C GLU A 1198 -10.50 -7.06 -57.77
N ASP A 1199 -10.71 -6.49 -58.97
CA ASP A 1199 -9.78 -5.59 -59.70
C ASP A 1199 -9.21 -4.39 -58.90
N LYS A 1200 -9.79 -4.05 -57.74
CA LYS A 1200 -9.35 -2.95 -56.86
C LYS A 1200 -8.54 -3.40 -55.64
N MET A 1201 -8.47 -4.71 -55.39
CA MET A 1201 -7.84 -5.34 -54.21
C MET A 1201 -6.70 -6.28 -54.62
N ASP A 1202 -6.49 -6.47 -55.92
CA ASP A 1202 -5.40 -7.27 -56.46
C ASP A 1202 -4.05 -6.57 -56.27
N ARG A 1203 -3.00 -7.36 -56.00
CA ARG A 1203 -1.63 -6.90 -55.68
C ARG A 1203 -0.69 -7.38 -56.80
N PRO A 1204 -0.67 -6.70 -57.97
CA PRO A 1204 0.02 -7.18 -59.16
C PRO A 1204 1.53 -7.33 -58.96
N GLU A 1205 2.12 -6.60 -58.02
CA GLU A 1205 3.55 -6.67 -57.67
C GLU A 1205 3.97 -8.05 -57.16
N LEU A 1206 3.07 -8.78 -56.48
CA LEU A 1206 3.34 -10.13 -55.97
C LEU A 1206 3.28 -11.20 -57.07
N ALA A 1207 2.69 -10.90 -58.23
CA ALA A 1207 2.58 -11.79 -59.38
C ALA A 1207 3.77 -11.66 -60.36
N ILE A 1208 4.67 -10.68 -60.14
CA ILE A 1208 5.85 -10.46 -60.98
C ILE A 1208 6.87 -11.57 -60.71
N VAL A 1209 7.13 -12.41 -61.72
CA VAL A 1209 8.23 -13.39 -61.74
C VAL A 1209 9.35 -12.80 -62.60
N LEU A 1210 10.52 -12.53 -62.00
CA LEU A 1210 11.69 -11.97 -62.67
C LEU A 1210 12.56 -13.03 -63.35
#